data_AF-A0A345XUR8-F1
#
_entry.id   AF-A0A345XUR8-F1
#
_cell.length_a   1.000
_cell.length_b   1.000
_cell.length_c   1.000
_cell.angle_alpha   90.00
_cell.angle_beta   90.00
_cell.angle_gamma   90.00
#
_symmetry.space_group_name_H-M   'P 1'
#
loop_
_entity.id
_entity.type
_entity.pdbx_description
1 polymer ?
#
loop_
_entity_poly.entity_id
_entity_poly.type
_entity_poly.pdbx_seq_one_letter_code
_entity_poly.pdbx_strand_id
1 'polypeptide(L)'
;MRTRLTSFVGREADLDAIRTDLRGARLVTLLGAGGAGKTRLSQEAAESVADRWPDGVWLAELAPVRDPDAIAEAVLTALGGRETVLRGSTAEGLRAATDPHALDPLAQLAERCASRHMLLVLDNCEHVVDAAATLVETLLLECPHVTVLATSREPLGVPGESVRPVEPLPDPVALRLLADRGAAALPGFRTEADPEACAEICRRLDGLPLAIELAAARLRSLTPRQLADRLDDRFRLLTGGSRTVLPRQQALRAVVDWSWDLLDDAERAVLRRLSVFSGGCELDQAEAVCADGDAEPAARLVDPRDVAALLGALVDKSLVVAAPAGPGGMRYRLLETVAEYASERLDEAGERSAAERRHLVAYRELARTADPLLRGPAQREWLERLESDHDNVRTALRRAVAARDEHEALCLVLSMYWFWELRGHRSDATTWSKAASDLGPDPFAEPGVRAPALRERCTDAPPPMSPEQLAEARREAWIIHFACAQPDVMWVNSEEGRGQLRVLAETYAPGQPQVCRPPAASWFFALLVLGEYVQVNEVLEASVRSCRESGAEWELAMTLHMRCRMLNERPGGLEQSELDAEESLALFTRLGDQWGVAEALSGRGEAYERLGRLAEAAGDYRRAITLAEELGAHSQVPMLRARLAGVLLESDDDSLGEEGEDAEAMLYEAVEQGERSGGDTGHFARVGLAMRLGREGRVEEAREQIRALRGTFEQWAPSFFCGMIDGLDGYLDVRAGEPRAGLAKLRGAIAGMRSDPLTQIVAPQMVVWWLATVAEAMSGIGRADTAARLLGAYDVQREPFGNVPVVTRECRDRAARAARTELGDTVYERLYAEGGGLTPDEAATLAGTHDDGPADGT
;
A
#
# COMPACT_ATOMS: atom_id res chain seq x y z
N MET A 1 -5.75 0.02 18.75
CA MET A 1 -5.86 1.37 19.35
C MET A 1 -4.81 1.53 20.46
N ARG A 2 -4.32 2.76 20.70
CA ARG A 2 -3.18 3.03 21.61
C ARG A 2 -3.56 2.83 23.10
N THR A 3 -2.65 2.26 23.89
CA THR A 3 -2.80 2.16 25.36
C THR A 3 -2.73 3.54 26.01
N ARG A 4 -3.71 3.88 26.85
CA ARG A 4 -3.87 5.23 27.42
C ARG A 4 -3.26 5.34 28.82
N LEU A 5 -2.55 6.45 29.08
CA LEU A 5 -1.84 6.71 30.34
C LEU A 5 -2.60 7.62 31.33
N THR A 6 -3.73 8.21 30.93
CA THR A 6 -4.53 9.13 31.77
C THR A 6 -6.00 8.68 31.83
N SER A 7 -6.70 8.98 32.93
CA SER A 7 -8.11 8.60 33.13
C SER A 7 -9.06 9.38 32.21
N PHE A 8 -10.13 8.74 31.72
CA PHE A 8 -11.24 9.36 30.98
C PHE A 8 -12.39 9.65 31.95
N VAL A 9 -12.85 10.90 32.02
CA VAL A 9 -13.66 11.38 33.15
C VAL A 9 -14.99 11.98 32.68
N GLY A 10 -16.11 11.38 33.09
CA GLY A 10 -17.44 12.02 33.14
C GLY A 10 -18.14 12.29 31.83
N ARG A 11 -17.92 11.42 30.85
CA ARG A 11 -18.50 11.47 29.50
C ARG A 11 -19.39 10.26 29.20
N GLU A 12 -19.88 9.56 30.24
CA GLU A 12 -20.66 8.33 30.09
C GLU A 12 -21.97 8.59 29.33
N ALA A 13 -22.65 9.71 29.62
CA ALA A 13 -23.86 10.12 28.91
C ALA A 13 -23.60 10.47 27.43
N ASP A 14 -22.44 11.08 27.12
CA ASP A 14 -22.05 11.40 25.75
C ASP A 14 -21.74 10.12 24.95
N LEU A 15 -21.10 9.13 25.58
CA LEU A 15 -20.89 7.81 24.98
C LEU A 15 -22.22 7.11 24.67
N ASP A 16 -23.17 7.14 25.60
CA ASP A 16 -24.50 6.53 25.38
C ASP A 16 -25.31 7.24 24.28
N ALA A 17 -25.17 8.57 24.18
CA ALA A 17 -25.75 9.34 23.09
C ALA A 17 -25.12 8.97 21.73
N ILE A 18 -23.79 8.93 21.63
CA ILE A 18 -23.09 8.55 20.39
C ILE A 18 -23.44 7.12 19.98
N ARG A 19 -23.52 6.19 20.95
CA ARG A 19 -23.99 4.82 20.70
C ARG A 19 -25.37 4.80 20.07
N THR A 20 -26.28 5.65 20.55
CA THR A 20 -27.64 5.78 20.04
C THR A 20 -27.66 6.40 18.65
N ASP A 21 -26.90 7.47 18.43
CA ASP A 21 -26.79 8.15 17.14
C ASP A 21 -26.23 7.20 16.06
N LEU A 22 -25.19 6.42 16.38
CA LEU A 22 -24.65 5.38 15.49
C LEU A 22 -25.65 4.22 15.23
N ARG A 23 -26.79 4.13 15.95
CA ARG A 23 -27.87 3.19 15.59
C ARG A 23 -28.84 3.76 14.55
N GLY A 24 -29.03 5.08 14.55
CA GLY A 24 -30.04 5.76 13.76
C GLY A 24 -29.51 6.51 12.53
N ALA A 25 -28.22 6.85 12.50
CA ALA A 25 -27.59 7.62 11.43
C ALA A 25 -26.35 6.89 10.88
N ARG A 26 -26.10 7.06 9.58
CA ARG A 26 -24.91 6.53 8.88
C ARG A 26 -23.75 7.52 8.88
N LEU A 27 -24.00 8.78 9.25
CA LEU A 27 -22.98 9.80 9.46
C LEU A 27 -23.26 10.51 10.78
N VAL A 28 -22.31 10.44 11.70
CA VAL A 28 -22.34 11.19 12.95
C VAL A 28 -21.10 12.08 13.02
N THR A 29 -21.29 13.38 13.17
CA THR A 29 -20.19 14.33 13.30
C THR A 29 -20.15 14.90 14.71
N LEU A 30 -19.08 14.62 15.45
CA LEU A 30 -18.79 15.23 16.75
C LEU A 30 -18.31 16.67 16.51
N LEU A 31 -19.16 17.62 16.84
CA LEU A 31 -18.94 19.04 16.61
C LEU A 31 -18.50 19.74 17.88
N GLY A 32 -17.36 20.42 17.88
CA GLY A 32 -16.93 21.15 19.07
C GLY A 32 -15.67 21.96 18.89
N ALA A 33 -15.46 22.92 19.79
CA ALA A 33 -14.27 23.77 19.80
C ALA A 33 -12.98 22.95 20.05
N GLY A 34 -11.84 23.49 19.62
CA GLY A 34 -10.52 22.95 19.96
C GLY A 34 -10.38 22.75 21.47
N GLY A 35 -9.83 21.61 21.90
CA GLY A 35 -9.66 21.28 23.31
C GLY A 35 -10.90 20.75 24.06
N ALA A 36 -12.05 20.57 23.39
CA ALA A 36 -13.26 20.00 24.00
C ALA A 36 -13.21 18.47 24.25
N GLY A 37 -12.23 17.77 23.65
CA GLY A 37 -12.01 16.34 23.81
C GLY A 37 -12.65 15.45 22.74
N LYS A 38 -12.97 15.99 21.54
CA LYS A 38 -13.64 15.26 20.44
C LYS A 38 -12.91 13.97 20.04
N THR A 39 -11.62 14.06 19.75
CA THR A 39 -10.76 12.92 19.40
C THR A 39 -10.79 11.81 20.46
N ARG A 40 -10.72 12.19 21.73
CA ARG A 40 -10.74 11.22 22.82
C ARG A 40 -12.12 10.55 22.92
N LEU A 41 -13.18 11.34 22.76
CA LEU A 41 -14.56 10.86 22.82
C LEU A 41 -14.92 9.95 21.63
N SER A 42 -14.49 10.29 20.41
CA SER A 42 -14.74 9.45 19.22
C SER A 42 -14.06 8.09 19.36
N GLN A 43 -12.83 8.04 19.84
CA GLN A 43 -12.10 6.80 20.05
C GLN A 43 -12.71 5.93 21.17
N GLU A 44 -13.10 6.51 22.31
CA GLU A 44 -13.81 5.75 23.38
C GLU A 44 -15.18 5.23 22.88
N ALA A 45 -15.91 6.04 22.11
CA ALA A 45 -17.19 5.63 21.53
C ALA A 45 -17.00 4.45 20.57
N ALA A 46 -16.03 4.58 19.66
CA ALA A 46 -15.63 3.58 18.68
C ALA A 46 -15.22 2.24 19.31
N GLU A 47 -14.36 2.27 20.33
CA GLU A 47 -13.96 1.07 21.11
C GLU A 47 -15.18 0.40 21.75
N SER A 48 -16.09 1.19 22.31
CA SER A 48 -17.23 0.65 23.03
C SER A 48 -18.34 0.03 22.16
N VAL A 49 -18.27 0.24 20.84
CA VAL A 49 -19.22 -0.32 19.87
C VAL A 49 -18.57 -1.28 18.89
N ALA A 50 -17.32 -1.67 19.13
CA ALA A 50 -16.54 -2.50 18.21
C ALA A 50 -17.26 -3.81 17.82
N ASP A 51 -17.89 -4.48 18.78
CA ASP A 51 -18.61 -5.75 18.59
C ASP A 51 -19.78 -5.67 17.59
N ARG A 52 -20.24 -4.47 17.22
CA ARG A 52 -21.36 -4.27 16.28
C ARG A 52 -20.92 -4.32 14.81
N TRP A 53 -19.64 -4.12 14.54
CA TRP A 53 -19.10 -3.98 13.19
C TRP A 53 -18.24 -5.20 12.88
N PRO A 54 -18.76 -6.24 12.19
CA PRO A 54 -18.03 -7.48 11.93
C PRO A 54 -16.77 -7.24 11.10
N ASP A 55 -16.77 -6.22 10.24
CA ASP A 55 -15.60 -5.81 9.45
C ASP A 55 -14.72 -4.78 10.17
N GLY A 56 -14.95 -4.56 11.47
CA GLY A 56 -14.10 -3.78 12.36
C GLY A 56 -14.38 -2.28 12.41
N VAL A 57 -13.57 -1.61 13.24
CA VAL A 57 -13.61 -0.16 13.48
C VAL A 57 -12.26 0.42 13.10
N TRP A 58 -12.27 1.41 12.20
CA TRP A 58 -11.06 1.92 11.54
C TRP A 58 -10.90 3.40 11.82
N LEU A 59 -9.71 3.81 12.25
CA LEU A 59 -9.41 5.20 12.59
C LEU A 59 -8.45 5.79 11.56
N ALA A 60 -8.89 6.82 10.85
CA ALA A 60 -8.05 7.68 10.03
C ALA A 60 -7.81 8.99 10.79
N GLU A 61 -6.58 9.20 11.26
CA GLU A 61 -6.14 10.48 11.83
C GLU A 61 -5.85 11.43 10.67
N LEU A 62 -6.74 12.40 10.39
CA LEU A 62 -6.54 13.36 9.30
C LEU A 62 -5.72 14.57 9.72
N ALA A 63 -5.45 14.77 11.01
CA ALA A 63 -4.65 15.89 11.53
C ALA A 63 -3.31 16.17 10.80
N PRO A 64 -2.54 15.18 10.31
CA PRO A 64 -1.32 15.44 9.54
C PRO A 64 -1.57 15.67 8.03
N VAL A 65 -2.78 15.40 7.52
CA VAL A 65 -3.14 15.43 6.10
C VAL A 65 -3.53 16.85 5.66
N ARG A 66 -2.56 17.62 5.16
CA ARG A 66 -2.82 19.00 4.70
C ARG A 66 -3.30 19.12 3.26
N ASP A 67 -3.18 18.05 2.49
CA ASP A 67 -3.53 18.04 1.06
C ASP A 67 -4.89 17.38 0.87
N PRO A 68 -5.90 18.12 0.37
CA PRO A 68 -7.24 17.58 0.11
C PRO A 68 -7.24 16.31 -0.74
N ASP A 69 -6.33 16.21 -1.72
CA ASP A 69 -6.29 15.08 -2.66
C ASP A 69 -5.74 13.79 -2.01
N ALA A 70 -5.01 13.92 -0.88
CA ALA A 70 -4.40 12.80 -0.17
C ALA A 70 -5.32 12.16 0.88
N ILE A 71 -6.54 12.66 1.09
CA ILE A 71 -7.44 12.17 2.15
C ILE A 71 -7.91 10.75 1.85
N ALA A 72 -8.32 10.47 0.61
CA ALA A 72 -8.77 9.14 0.22
C ALA A 72 -7.67 8.09 0.43
N GLU A 73 -6.42 8.43 0.10
CA GLU A 73 -5.25 7.58 0.36
C GLU A 73 -4.96 7.41 1.85
N ALA A 74 -5.04 8.47 2.65
CA ALA A 74 -4.85 8.38 4.10
C ALA A 74 -5.88 7.45 4.75
N VAL A 75 -7.12 7.49 4.28
CA VAL A 75 -8.21 6.61 4.71
C VAL A 75 -7.98 5.17 4.21
N LEU A 76 -7.59 4.98 2.96
CA LEU A 76 -7.21 3.68 2.39
C LEU A 76 -6.06 3.03 3.19
N THR A 77 -5.04 3.82 3.51
CA THR A 77 -3.89 3.39 4.32
C THR A 77 -4.35 2.93 5.70
N ALA A 78 -5.24 3.70 6.35
CA ALA A 78 -5.82 3.35 7.63
C ALA A 78 -6.63 2.03 7.57
N LEU A 79 -7.27 1.74 6.43
CA LEU A 79 -8.03 0.51 6.16
C LEU A 79 -7.16 -0.70 5.79
N GLY A 80 -5.84 -0.57 5.89
CA GLY A 80 -4.91 -1.66 5.55
C GLY A 80 -4.68 -1.81 4.05
N GLY A 81 -4.86 -0.75 3.25
CA GLY A 81 -4.45 -0.66 1.84
C GLY A 81 -2.93 -0.66 1.63
N ARG A 82 -2.21 -1.47 2.41
CA ARG A 82 -0.80 -1.79 2.18
C ARG A 82 -0.70 -2.71 0.98
N GLU A 83 -0.92 -2.19 -0.22
CA GLU A 83 -0.62 -2.89 -1.46
C GLU A 83 0.88 -2.85 -1.71
N THR A 84 1.64 -3.67 -0.98
CA THR A 84 2.95 -4.14 -1.42
C THR A 84 2.74 -5.10 -2.59
N VAL A 85 2.42 -4.54 -3.75
CA VAL A 85 2.52 -5.24 -5.02
C VAL A 85 3.93 -5.00 -5.51
N LEU A 86 4.88 -5.78 -4.98
CA LEU A 86 6.17 -5.88 -5.63
C LEU A 86 6.01 -6.79 -6.82
N ARG A 87 5.76 -6.14 -7.96
CA ARG A 87 5.56 -6.75 -9.26
C ARG A 87 4.57 -7.89 -9.18
N GLY A 88 3.31 -7.54 -9.45
CA GLY A 88 2.44 -8.52 -10.02
C GLY A 88 3.13 -9.26 -11.14
N SER A 89 2.71 -10.50 -11.32
CA SER A 89 2.88 -11.18 -12.60
C SER A 89 2.77 -10.17 -13.75
N THR A 90 3.49 -10.39 -14.84
CA THR A 90 3.41 -9.64 -16.11
C THR A 90 2.00 -9.11 -16.46
N ALA A 91 0.95 -9.78 -16.01
CA ALA A 91 -0.44 -9.32 -15.92
C ALA A 91 -0.74 -7.98 -15.23
N GLU A 92 -0.20 -7.67 -14.05
CA GLU A 92 -0.60 -6.53 -13.22
C GLU A 92 0.04 -5.23 -13.71
N GLY A 93 1.30 -5.31 -14.16
CA GLY A 93 1.94 -4.24 -14.94
C GLY A 93 1.21 -3.98 -16.26
N LEU A 94 0.50 -4.98 -16.79
CA LEU A 94 -0.34 -4.82 -17.97
C LEU A 94 -1.74 -4.29 -17.66
N ARG A 95 -2.33 -4.66 -16.52
CA ARG A 95 -3.64 -4.18 -16.07
C ARG A 95 -3.61 -2.70 -15.69
N ALA A 96 -2.52 -2.24 -15.10
CA ALA A 96 -2.37 -0.82 -14.79
C ALA A 96 -2.08 0.03 -16.03
N ALA A 97 -1.40 -0.53 -17.06
CA ALA A 97 -1.39 0.10 -18.38
C ALA A 97 -2.81 0.13 -18.99
N THR A 98 -3.55 -0.97 -18.79
CA THR A 98 -4.96 -1.30 -19.09
C THR A 98 -6.05 -0.23 -18.94
N ASP A 99 -6.11 0.33 -17.73
CA ASP A 99 -7.31 0.89 -17.09
C ASP A 99 -6.99 2.22 -16.35
N PRO A 100 -7.53 3.36 -16.80
CA PRO A 100 -7.38 4.66 -16.15
C PRO A 100 -8.06 4.81 -14.77
N HIS A 101 -9.02 3.94 -14.43
CA HIS A 101 -9.83 4.03 -13.20
C HIS A 101 -9.42 3.06 -12.09
N ALA A 102 -8.60 2.06 -12.37
CA ALA A 102 -8.02 1.16 -11.37
C ALA A 102 -7.19 1.90 -10.29
N LEU A 103 -6.87 3.18 -10.52
CA LEU A 103 -5.91 3.96 -9.74
C LEU A 103 -6.54 5.16 -9.00
N ASP A 104 -7.87 5.36 -9.08
CA ASP A 104 -8.54 6.41 -8.30
C ASP A 104 -8.65 5.97 -6.82
N PRO A 105 -7.96 6.64 -5.87
CA PRO A 105 -8.02 6.28 -4.45
C PRO A 105 -9.44 6.31 -3.89
N LEU A 106 -10.32 7.19 -4.39
CA LEU A 106 -11.69 7.26 -3.93
C LEU A 106 -12.52 6.08 -4.46
N ALA A 107 -12.33 5.70 -5.73
CA ALA A 107 -12.99 4.53 -6.31
C ALA A 107 -12.53 3.24 -5.62
N GLN A 108 -11.22 3.07 -5.38
CA GLN A 108 -10.70 1.92 -4.63
C GLN A 108 -11.25 1.88 -3.21
N LEU A 109 -11.36 3.04 -2.56
CA LEU A 109 -11.92 3.14 -1.21
C LEU A 109 -13.39 2.73 -1.20
N ALA A 110 -14.17 3.21 -2.15
CA ALA A 110 -15.56 2.87 -2.30
C ALA A 110 -15.74 1.37 -2.61
N GLU A 111 -14.95 0.81 -3.53
CA GLU A 111 -14.97 -0.62 -3.83
C GLU A 111 -14.64 -1.48 -2.59
N ARG A 112 -13.57 -1.15 -1.87
CA ARG A 112 -13.19 -1.81 -0.61
C ARG A 112 -14.28 -1.74 0.45
N CYS A 113 -15.04 -0.65 0.46
CA CYS A 113 -16.07 -0.38 1.45
C CYS A 113 -17.45 -0.94 1.05
N ALA A 114 -17.69 -1.21 -0.24
CA ALA A 114 -19.02 -1.48 -0.78
C ALA A 114 -19.70 -2.71 -0.15
N SER A 115 -18.94 -3.78 0.09
CA SER A 115 -19.43 -5.04 0.65
C SER A 115 -19.32 -5.14 2.17
N ARG A 116 -18.71 -4.16 2.85
CA ARG A 116 -18.33 -4.23 4.27
C ARG A 116 -19.32 -3.54 5.20
N HIS A 117 -19.57 -4.15 6.35
CA HIS A 117 -20.32 -3.58 7.46
C HIS A 117 -19.37 -3.07 8.55
N MET A 118 -18.94 -1.82 8.39
CA MET A 118 -17.86 -1.22 9.19
C MET A 118 -18.14 0.20 9.70
N LEU A 119 -17.41 0.59 10.74
CA LEU A 119 -17.35 1.95 11.25
C LEU A 119 -16.02 2.61 10.88
N LEU A 120 -16.10 3.71 10.13
CA LEU A 120 -14.95 4.55 9.79
C LEU A 120 -14.94 5.80 10.68
N VAL A 121 -13.88 5.97 11.46
CA VAL A 121 -13.66 7.14 12.32
C VAL A 121 -12.72 8.10 11.61
N LEU A 122 -13.22 9.27 11.22
CA LEU A 122 -12.44 10.35 10.63
C LEU A 122 -12.14 11.40 11.70
N ASP A 123 -10.91 11.41 12.20
CA ASP A 123 -10.51 12.34 13.25
C ASP A 123 -9.88 13.61 12.66
N ASN A 124 -10.23 14.75 13.23
CA ASN A 124 -9.77 16.09 12.87
C ASN A 124 -10.08 16.62 11.45
N CYS A 125 -11.32 16.51 10.95
CA CYS A 125 -11.70 16.95 9.60
C CYS A 125 -11.68 18.48 9.39
N GLU A 126 -11.49 19.28 10.44
CA GLU A 126 -11.70 20.75 10.45
C GLU A 126 -10.79 21.57 9.53
N HIS A 127 -9.68 21.01 9.05
CA HIS A 127 -8.76 21.66 8.11
C HIS A 127 -8.95 21.18 6.66
N VAL A 128 -9.80 20.17 6.45
CA VAL A 128 -10.05 19.51 5.16
C VAL A 128 -11.55 19.21 4.97
N VAL A 129 -12.42 20.10 5.47
CA VAL A 129 -13.86 19.86 5.57
C VAL A 129 -14.49 19.51 4.23
N ASP A 130 -14.22 20.30 3.18
CA ASP A 130 -14.81 20.11 1.85
C ASP A 130 -14.44 18.75 1.22
N ALA A 131 -13.17 18.37 1.33
CA ALA A 131 -12.67 17.13 0.75
C ALA A 131 -13.08 15.90 1.59
N ALA A 132 -13.09 16.02 2.91
CA ALA A 132 -13.66 15.01 3.79
C ALA A 132 -15.17 14.82 3.53
N ALA A 133 -15.92 15.91 3.30
CA ALA A 133 -17.33 15.85 2.95
C ALA A 133 -17.56 15.12 1.62
N THR A 134 -16.76 15.43 0.59
CA THR A 134 -16.81 14.76 -0.72
C THR A 134 -16.56 13.26 -0.58
N LEU A 135 -15.51 12.87 0.15
CA LEU A 135 -15.18 11.47 0.41
C LEU A 135 -16.33 10.75 1.14
N VAL A 136 -16.85 11.35 2.21
CA VAL A 136 -17.94 10.75 3.00
C VAL A 136 -19.23 10.65 2.18
N GLU A 137 -19.56 11.66 1.38
CA GLU A 137 -20.75 11.63 0.52
C GLU A 137 -20.67 10.45 -0.47
N THR A 138 -19.55 10.30 -1.17
CA THR A 138 -19.33 9.18 -2.10
C THR A 138 -19.45 7.82 -1.39
N LEU A 139 -18.78 7.65 -0.24
CA LEU A 139 -18.86 6.38 0.50
C LEU A 139 -20.28 6.07 1.00
N LEU A 140 -21.03 7.07 1.45
CA LEU A 140 -22.40 6.83 1.91
C LEU A 140 -23.36 6.49 0.78
N LEU A 141 -23.13 7.03 -0.43
CA LEU A 141 -23.89 6.72 -1.63
C LEU A 141 -23.56 5.33 -2.19
N GLU A 142 -22.28 4.98 -2.27
CA GLU A 142 -21.81 3.75 -2.94
C GLU A 142 -21.74 2.54 -1.99
N CYS A 143 -21.54 2.75 -0.69
CA CYS A 143 -21.31 1.69 0.28
C CYS A 143 -22.41 1.64 1.34
N PRO A 144 -23.53 0.90 1.14
CA PRO A 144 -24.74 1.00 1.98
C PRO A 144 -24.55 0.57 3.45
N HIS A 145 -23.51 -0.22 3.73
CA HIS A 145 -23.23 -0.78 5.06
C HIS A 145 -22.14 -0.04 5.84
N VAL A 146 -21.56 1.01 5.28
CA VAL A 146 -20.60 1.88 5.98
C VAL A 146 -21.31 2.90 6.84
N THR A 147 -20.80 3.09 8.06
CA THR A 147 -21.14 4.20 8.94
C THR A 147 -19.88 5.01 9.25
N VAL A 148 -20.00 6.34 9.26
CA VAL A 148 -18.90 7.27 9.50
C VAL A 148 -19.11 8.03 10.82
N LEU A 149 -18.08 8.08 11.65
CA LEU A 149 -17.96 8.94 12.83
C LEU A 149 -16.87 9.98 12.59
N ALA A 150 -17.23 11.22 12.30
CA ALA A 150 -16.29 12.30 12.06
C ALA A 150 -16.11 13.19 13.30
N THR A 151 -14.96 13.85 13.43
CA THR A 151 -14.79 14.96 14.39
C THR A 151 -14.38 16.23 13.67
N SER A 152 -15.03 17.36 13.96
CA SER A 152 -14.75 18.64 13.28
C SER A 152 -15.12 19.86 14.16
N ARG A 153 -14.67 21.06 13.77
CA ARG A 153 -15.09 22.36 14.33
C ARG A 153 -16.37 22.89 13.68
N GLU A 154 -16.67 22.46 12.47
CA GLU A 154 -17.87 22.80 11.70
C GLU A 154 -18.51 21.54 11.08
N PRO A 155 -19.82 21.54 10.78
CA PRO A 155 -20.48 20.41 10.12
C PRO A 155 -19.84 20.10 8.77
N LEU A 156 -19.83 18.82 8.36
CA LEU A 156 -19.34 18.43 7.04
C LEU A 156 -20.32 18.85 5.93
N GLY A 157 -21.61 19.00 6.26
CA GLY A 157 -22.62 19.45 5.29
C GLY A 157 -23.13 18.36 4.35
N VAL A 158 -22.84 17.09 4.65
CA VAL A 158 -23.26 15.93 3.85
C VAL A 158 -24.73 15.57 4.16
N PRO A 159 -25.57 15.26 3.14
CA PRO A 159 -26.94 14.82 3.38
C PRO A 159 -27.04 13.61 4.32
N GLY A 160 -27.88 13.70 5.35
CA GLY A 160 -28.03 12.64 6.36
C GLY A 160 -27.04 12.72 7.54
N GLU A 161 -26.22 13.79 7.60
CA GLU A 161 -25.35 14.08 8.74
C GLU A 161 -26.15 14.30 10.04
N SER A 162 -25.84 13.50 11.06
CA SER A 162 -26.28 13.72 12.44
C SER A 162 -25.18 14.45 13.22
N VAL A 163 -25.39 15.74 13.45
CA VAL A 163 -24.44 16.57 14.19
C VAL A 163 -24.63 16.40 15.69
N ARG A 164 -23.58 16.00 16.40
CA ARG A 164 -23.53 15.90 17.86
C ARG A 164 -22.61 16.98 18.44
N PRO A 165 -23.16 18.05 19.05
CA PRO A 165 -22.37 19.01 19.81
C PRO A 165 -21.68 18.33 21.00
N VAL A 166 -20.36 18.45 21.06
CA VAL A 166 -19.54 18.08 22.20
C VAL A 166 -19.40 19.31 23.08
N GLU A 167 -20.29 19.41 24.07
CA GLU A 167 -20.26 20.51 25.02
C GLU A 167 -19.07 20.38 25.99
N PRO A 168 -18.59 21.48 26.59
CA PRO A 168 -17.60 21.42 27.65
C PRO A 168 -18.06 20.59 28.86
N LEU A 169 -17.11 20.23 29.74
CA LEU A 169 -17.45 19.45 30.92
C LEU A 169 -18.31 20.28 31.89
N PRO A 170 -19.42 19.74 32.40
CA PRO A 170 -20.21 20.42 33.42
C PRO A 170 -19.40 20.56 34.71
N ASP A 171 -19.69 21.58 35.52
CA ASP A 171 -18.91 21.97 36.70
C ASP A 171 -18.48 20.81 37.62
N PRO A 172 -19.35 19.83 37.98
CA PRO A 172 -18.92 18.71 38.83
C PRO A 172 -17.88 17.80 38.16
N VAL A 173 -17.96 17.65 36.84
CA VAL A 173 -17.05 16.82 36.05
C VAL A 173 -15.74 17.58 35.76
N ALA A 174 -15.82 18.87 35.46
CA ALA A 174 -14.67 19.75 35.31
C ALA A 174 -13.82 19.79 36.58
N LEU A 175 -14.46 19.88 37.76
CA LEU A 175 -13.79 19.81 39.07
C LEU A 175 -13.13 18.45 39.30
N ARG A 176 -13.77 17.36 38.89
CA ARG A 176 -13.21 16.01 39.01
C ARG A 176 -11.98 15.84 38.10
N LEU A 177 -12.01 16.40 36.89
CA LEU A 177 -10.84 16.45 36.00
C LEU A 177 -9.72 17.28 36.63
N LEU A 178 -10.03 18.47 37.18
CA LEU A 178 -9.05 19.29 37.88
C LEU A 178 -8.44 18.58 39.10
N ALA A 179 -9.24 17.83 39.86
CA ALA A 179 -8.78 17.03 40.99
C ALA A 179 -7.80 15.93 40.54
N ASP A 180 -8.18 15.17 39.51
CA ASP A 180 -7.36 14.08 38.97
C ASP A 180 -6.03 14.60 38.39
N ARG A 181 -6.09 15.62 37.53
CA ARG A 181 -4.89 16.21 36.91
C ARG A 181 -4.04 17.00 37.91
N GLY A 182 -4.68 17.69 38.86
CA GLY A 182 -3.99 18.44 39.90
C GLY A 182 -3.27 17.53 40.89
N ALA A 183 -3.84 16.38 41.25
CA ALA A 183 -3.17 15.38 42.08
C ALA A 183 -1.96 14.76 41.39
N ALA A 184 -2.02 14.59 40.07
CA ALA A 184 -0.87 14.17 39.26
C ALA A 184 0.23 15.26 39.18
N ALA A 185 -0.15 16.54 39.14
CA ALA A 185 0.80 17.65 39.09
C ALA A 185 1.45 17.94 40.46
N LEU A 186 0.65 17.97 41.53
CA LEU A 186 1.04 18.25 42.92
C LEU A 186 0.52 17.13 43.84
N PRO A 187 1.40 16.23 44.33
CA PRO A 187 1.00 15.18 45.26
C PRO A 187 0.29 15.75 46.50
N GLY A 188 -0.90 15.22 46.81
CA GLY A 188 -1.73 15.68 47.93
C GLY A 188 -2.68 16.83 47.61
N PHE A 189 -2.71 17.32 46.37
CA PHE A 189 -3.72 18.28 45.92
C PHE A 189 -5.14 17.72 46.05
N ARG A 190 -6.04 18.53 46.59
CA ARG A 190 -7.48 18.22 46.74
C ARG A 190 -8.28 19.48 46.44
N THR A 191 -9.26 19.37 45.55
CA THR A 191 -10.16 20.49 45.23
C THR A 191 -10.98 20.92 46.45
N GLU A 192 -11.22 20.03 47.41
CA GLU A 192 -11.90 20.34 48.67
C GLU A 192 -11.12 21.31 49.58
N ALA A 193 -9.82 21.50 49.36
CA ALA A 193 -9.00 22.41 50.16
C ALA A 193 -9.27 23.90 49.85
N ASP A 194 -9.68 24.22 48.62
CA ASP A 194 -10.13 25.56 48.20
C ASP A 194 -11.22 25.42 47.11
N PRO A 195 -12.43 24.98 47.50
CA PRO A 195 -13.49 24.62 46.54
C PRO A 195 -13.97 25.83 45.73
N GLU A 196 -13.96 27.03 46.32
CA GLU A 196 -14.32 28.26 45.65
C GLU A 196 -13.32 28.62 44.54
N ALA A 197 -12.01 28.52 44.79
CA ALA A 197 -11.00 28.79 43.77
C ALA A 197 -11.05 27.75 42.66
N CYS A 198 -11.19 26.46 43.00
CA CYS A 198 -11.26 25.39 42.02
C CYS A 198 -12.50 25.50 41.13
N ALA A 199 -13.67 25.84 41.70
CA ALA A 199 -14.88 26.08 40.93
C ALA A 199 -14.74 27.32 40.04
N GLU A 200 -14.09 28.37 40.53
CA GLU A 200 -13.78 29.56 39.75
C GLU A 200 -12.84 29.30 38.58
N ILE A 201 -11.79 28.49 38.78
CA ILE A 201 -10.89 28.03 37.71
C ILE A 201 -11.70 27.29 36.65
N CYS A 202 -12.45 26.25 37.01
CA CYS A 202 -13.23 25.46 36.05
C CYS A 202 -14.22 26.31 35.24
N ARG A 203 -14.91 27.25 35.91
CA ARG A 203 -15.86 28.18 35.29
C ARG A 203 -15.17 29.15 34.32
N ARG A 204 -14.02 29.71 34.68
CA ARG A 204 -13.26 30.63 33.81
C ARG A 204 -12.64 29.94 32.62
N LEU A 205 -12.32 28.67 32.75
CA LEU A 205 -11.83 27.82 31.66
C LEU A 205 -12.96 27.23 30.81
N ASP A 206 -14.20 27.69 31.01
CA ASP A 206 -15.41 27.25 30.32
C ASP A 206 -15.62 25.72 30.36
N GLY A 207 -15.07 25.02 31.35
CA GLY A 207 -15.13 23.55 31.42
C GLY A 207 -14.36 22.81 30.31
N LEU A 208 -13.48 23.49 29.55
CA LEU A 208 -12.71 22.88 28.47
C LEU A 208 -11.64 21.93 29.03
N PRO A 209 -11.68 20.61 28.72
CA PRO A 209 -10.73 19.64 29.26
C PRO A 209 -9.27 20.04 29.10
N LEU A 210 -8.88 20.47 27.89
CA LEU A 210 -7.49 20.87 27.62
C LEU A 210 -7.07 22.10 28.45
N ALA A 211 -7.96 23.10 28.55
CA ALA A 211 -7.67 24.30 29.34
C ALA A 211 -7.49 23.96 30.83
N ILE A 212 -8.31 23.04 31.35
CA ILE A 212 -8.21 22.51 32.72
C ILE A 212 -6.90 21.75 32.92
N GLU A 213 -6.48 20.93 31.96
CA GLU A 213 -5.21 20.20 32.01
C GLU A 213 -4.01 21.15 32.05
N LEU A 214 -3.98 22.16 31.16
CA LEU A 214 -2.95 23.20 31.14
C LEU A 214 -2.91 24.00 32.45
N ALA A 215 -4.07 24.31 33.04
CA ALA A 215 -4.15 25.01 34.32
C ALA A 215 -3.72 24.12 35.50
N ALA A 216 -4.11 22.84 35.51
CA ALA A 216 -3.76 21.88 36.55
C ALA A 216 -2.23 21.67 36.65
N ALA A 217 -1.53 21.66 35.52
CA ALA A 217 -0.06 21.59 35.48
C ALA A 217 0.62 22.74 36.26
N ARG A 218 -0.07 23.88 36.46
CA ARG A 218 0.44 25.06 37.18
C ARG A 218 0.30 24.98 38.70
N LEU A 219 -0.43 24.00 39.22
CA LEU A 219 -0.60 23.81 40.67
C LEU A 219 0.72 23.49 41.38
N ARG A 220 1.78 23.12 40.65
CA ARG A 220 3.13 22.96 41.18
C ARG A 220 3.77 24.27 41.67
N SER A 221 3.38 25.41 41.09
CA SER A 221 4.00 26.71 41.37
C SER A 221 3.02 27.77 41.86
N LEU A 222 1.72 27.51 41.78
CA LEU A 222 0.66 28.43 42.16
C LEU A 222 -0.41 27.73 42.99
N THR A 223 -0.90 28.41 44.02
CA THR A 223 -2.10 27.98 44.74
C THR A 223 -3.34 28.13 43.84
N PRO A 224 -4.43 27.37 44.09
CA PRO A 224 -5.68 27.51 43.35
C PRO A 224 -6.19 28.95 43.30
N ARG A 225 -6.11 29.69 44.40
CA ARG A 225 -6.53 31.10 44.44
C ARG A 225 -5.69 32.00 43.55
N GLN A 226 -4.36 31.86 43.59
CA GLN A 226 -3.46 32.62 42.71
C GLN A 226 -3.68 32.28 41.23
N LEU A 227 -3.98 31.03 40.92
CA LEU A 227 -4.31 30.58 39.59
C LEU A 227 -5.64 31.18 39.12
N ALA A 228 -6.68 31.17 39.96
CA ALA A 228 -7.95 31.84 39.69
C ALA A 228 -7.73 33.33 39.40
N ASP A 229 -7.11 34.08 40.31
CA ASP A 229 -6.89 35.53 40.17
C ASP A 229 -6.19 35.90 38.86
N ARG A 230 -5.14 35.17 38.49
CA ARG A 230 -4.38 35.42 37.24
C ARG A 230 -5.18 35.15 35.97
N LEU A 231 -6.09 34.17 36.00
CA LEU A 231 -7.02 33.97 34.89
C LEU A 231 -7.92 35.21 34.71
N ASP A 232 -8.38 35.86 35.80
CA ASP A 232 -9.24 37.07 35.72
C ASP A 232 -8.57 38.16 34.90
N ASP A 233 -7.32 38.45 35.25
CA ASP A 233 -6.57 39.57 34.69
C ASP A 233 -6.35 39.38 33.18
N ARG A 234 -6.11 38.14 32.73
CA ARG A 234 -5.92 37.81 31.32
C ARG A 234 -7.21 37.86 30.52
N PHE A 235 -8.32 37.37 31.06
CA PHE A 235 -9.64 37.50 30.42
C PHE A 235 -10.05 38.97 30.25
N ARG A 236 -9.72 39.82 31.23
CA ARG A 236 -9.93 41.28 31.15
C ARG A 236 -9.06 41.96 30.08
N LEU A 237 -7.83 41.48 29.87
CA LEU A 237 -6.93 42.01 28.83
C LEU A 237 -7.37 41.60 27.41
N LEU A 238 -7.86 40.37 27.22
CA LEU A 238 -8.30 39.86 25.91
C LEU A 238 -9.65 40.41 25.44
N THR A 239 -10.56 40.71 26.36
CA THR A 239 -11.86 41.34 26.05
C THR A 239 -11.74 42.76 25.50
N GLY A 240 -10.57 43.41 25.63
CA GLY A 240 -10.29 44.75 25.09
C GLY A 240 -9.80 44.77 23.63
N GLY A 241 -9.34 43.65 23.05
CA GLY A 241 -8.50 43.65 21.84
C GLY A 241 -9.07 43.07 20.55
N SER A 242 -10.03 42.13 20.60
CA SER A 242 -10.60 41.54 19.37
C SER A 242 -12.07 41.15 19.57
N ARG A 243 -12.96 41.73 18.75
CA ARG A 243 -14.42 41.56 18.83
C ARG A 243 -14.96 40.40 17.98
N THR A 244 -14.11 39.62 17.33
CA THR A 244 -14.52 38.67 16.26
C THR A 244 -14.36 37.18 16.60
N VAL A 245 -13.78 36.80 17.73
CA VAL A 245 -13.57 35.39 18.13
C VAL A 245 -14.60 34.97 19.19
N LEU A 246 -15.19 33.78 19.07
CA LEU A 246 -16.19 33.25 20.03
C LEU A 246 -15.61 33.14 21.46
N PRO A 247 -16.37 33.41 22.53
CA PRO A 247 -15.88 33.45 23.93
C PRO A 247 -15.04 32.23 24.36
N ARG A 248 -15.41 31.03 23.91
CA ARG A 248 -14.75 29.76 24.28
C ARG A 248 -13.34 29.61 23.67
N GLN A 249 -13.12 30.12 22.46
CA GLN A 249 -11.80 30.12 21.83
C GLN A 249 -10.87 31.16 22.48
N GLN A 250 -11.43 32.23 23.04
CA GLN A 250 -10.67 33.22 23.83
C GLN A 250 -10.13 32.61 25.13
N ALA A 251 -10.90 31.73 25.79
CA ALA A 251 -10.46 31.06 27.02
C ALA A 251 -9.26 30.15 26.82
N LEU A 252 -9.28 29.31 25.79
CA LEU A 252 -8.14 28.46 25.49
C LEU A 252 -6.91 29.27 25.05
N ARG A 253 -7.11 30.28 24.18
CA ARG A 253 -6.02 31.18 23.76
C ARG A 253 -5.41 31.95 24.93
N ALA A 254 -6.22 32.42 25.88
CA ALA A 254 -5.76 33.10 27.10
C ALA A 254 -4.81 32.24 27.95
N VAL A 255 -5.12 30.95 28.08
CA VAL A 255 -4.33 30.00 28.86
C VAL A 255 -3.02 29.65 28.15
N VAL A 256 -3.05 29.56 26.81
CA VAL A 256 -1.85 29.37 25.98
C VAL A 256 -0.96 30.61 26.01
N ASP A 257 -1.52 31.82 25.84
CA ASP A 257 -0.82 33.11 25.96
C ASP A 257 -0.12 33.23 27.31
N TRP A 258 -0.83 32.91 28.40
CA TRP A 258 -0.24 32.93 29.73
C TRP A 258 0.85 31.87 29.89
N SER A 259 0.64 30.68 29.33
CA SER A 259 1.64 29.61 29.33
C SER A 259 2.90 29.99 28.56
N TRP A 260 2.76 30.76 27.47
CA TRP A 260 3.82 31.31 26.64
C TRP A 260 4.62 32.42 27.35
N ASP A 261 3.94 33.32 28.05
CA ASP A 261 4.60 34.42 28.77
C ASP A 261 5.49 33.93 29.92
N LEU A 262 5.22 32.73 30.44
CA LEU A 262 6.03 32.08 31.49
C LEU A 262 7.23 31.29 30.95
N LEU A 263 7.37 31.17 29.63
CA LEU A 263 8.52 30.52 29.02
C LEU A 263 9.70 31.48 28.97
N ASP A 264 10.91 30.95 29.17
CA ASP A 264 12.13 31.68 28.81
C ASP A 264 12.31 31.74 27.29
N ASP A 265 13.28 32.53 26.83
CA ASP A 265 13.46 32.77 25.39
C ASP A 265 13.89 31.51 24.62
N ALA A 266 14.62 30.59 25.26
CA ALA A 266 15.04 29.33 24.66
C ALA A 266 13.86 28.34 24.54
N GLU A 267 13.02 28.25 25.58
CA GLU A 267 11.78 27.48 25.57
C GLU A 267 10.80 27.99 24.52
N ARG A 268 10.64 29.32 24.40
CA ARG A 268 9.83 29.94 23.33
C ARG A 268 10.37 29.62 21.94
N ALA A 269 11.68 29.56 21.79
CA ALA A 269 12.33 29.22 20.53
C ALA A 269 12.08 27.77 20.13
N VAL A 270 12.26 26.82 21.05
CA VAL A 270 11.95 25.42 20.79
C VAL A 270 10.46 25.24 20.48
N LEU A 271 9.57 25.84 21.28
CA LEU A 271 8.13 25.67 21.10
C LEU A 271 7.64 26.18 19.72
N ARG A 272 8.07 27.38 19.29
CA ARG A 272 7.69 27.92 17.97
C ARG A 272 8.27 27.08 16.83
N ARG A 273 9.51 26.60 16.96
CA ARG A 273 10.18 25.79 15.92
C ARG A 273 9.57 24.38 15.82
N LEU A 274 9.04 23.81 16.90
CA LEU A 274 8.31 22.54 16.87
C LEU A 274 7.04 22.58 15.99
N SER A 275 6.49 23.76 15.70
CA SER A 275 5.31 23.89 14.84
C SER A 275 5.55 23.53 13.37
N VAL A 276 6.82 23.40 12.94
CA VAL A 276 7.15 23.04 11.55
C VAL A 276 6.98 21.55 11.25
N PHE A 277 6.89 20.71 12.29
CA PHE A 277 6.71 19.26 12.16
C PHE A 277 5.24 18.89 11.94
N SER A 278 5.02 17.80 11.21
CA SER A 278 3.71 17.17 11.02
C SER A 278 3.72 15.82 11.73
N GLY A 279 2.78 15.59 12.66
CA GLY A 279 2.74 14.33 13.43
C GLY A 279 3.77 14.20 14.56
N GLY A 280 4.55 15.25 14.82
CA GLY A 280 5.57 15.30 15.88
C GLY A 280 6.97 14.93 15.38
N CYS A 281 7.88 14.65 16.32
CA CYS A 281 9.27 14.29 16.02
C CYS A 281 9.91 13.48 17.15
N GLU A 282 11.00 12.79 16.81
CA GLU A 282 11.94 12.22 17.78
C GLU A 282 12.95 13.28 18.25
N LEU A 283 13.74 12.94 19.28
CA LEU A 283 14.67 13.88 19.90
C LEU A 283 15.75 14.37 18.93
N ASP A 284 16.35 13.48 18.14
CA ASP A 284 17.40 13.83 17.17
C ASP A 284 16.90 14.82 16.11
N GLN A 285 15.67 14.64 15.64
CA GLN A 285 15.01 15.57 14.73
C GLN A 285 14.70 16.91 15.40
N ALA A 286 14.23 16.90 16.65
CA ALA A 286 14.02 18.12 17.41
C ALA A 286 15.32 18.90 17.59
N GLU A 287 16.44 18.22 17.89
CA GLU A 287 17.77 18.81 18.01
C GLU A 287 18.23 19.46 16.70
N ALA A 288 18.06 18.76 15.58
CA ALA A 288 18.45 19.25 14.25
C ALA A 288 17.65 20.50 13.81
N VAL A 289 16.37 20.59 14.17
CA VAL A 289 15.46 21.64 13.69
C VAL A 289 15.34 22.82 14.65
N CYS A 290 15.31 22.54 15.96
CA CYS A 290 15.04 23.55 16.98
C CYS A 290 16.28 24.29 17.47
N ALA A 291 17.49 23.78 17.23
CA ALA A 291 18.72 24.47 17.58
C ALA A 291 19.09 25.61 16.62
N ASP A 292 19.96 26.52 17.08
CA ASP A 292 20.49 27.63 16.28
C ASP A 292 21.63 27.20 15.35
N GLY A 293 21.42 26.15 14.54
CA GLY A 293 22.27 25.67 13.44
C GLY A 293 23.78 26.03 13.52
N ASP A 294 24.29 26.65 12.45
CA ASP A 294 25.71 27.06 12.32
C ASP A 294 26.04 28.42 12.94
N ALA A 295 25.15 29.00 13.76
CA ALA A 295 25.47 30.24 14.46
C ALA A 295 26.71 30.03 15.36
N GLU A 296 27.54 31.05 15.51
CA GLU A 296 28.70 30.98 16.41
C GLU A 296 28.25 30.62 17.83
N PRO A 297 28.97 29.76 18.58
CA PRO A 297 28.54 29.28 19.90
C PRO A 297 28.17 30.40 20.90
N ALA A 298 28.80 31.57 20.78
CA ALA A 298 28.52 32.73 21.64
C ALA A 298 27.21 33.47 21.30
N ALA A 299 26.61 33.21 20.14
CA ALA A 299 25.38 33.83 19.65
C ALA A 299 24.18 32.86 19.62
N ARG A 300 24.37 31.59 20.01
CA ARG A 300 23.29 30.59 20.09
C ARG A 300 22.42 30.85 21.32
N LEU A 301 21.13 31.02 21.09
CA LEU A 301 20.11 30.99 22.12
C LEU A 301 19.76 29.54 22.49
N VAL A 302 19.79 28.62 21.52
CA VAL A 302 19.50 27.19 21.70
C VAL A 302 20.63 26.34 21.11
N ASP A 303 21.42 25.70 21.97
CA ASP A 303 22.37 24.66 21.56
C ASP A 303 21.65 23.31 21.36
N PRO A 304 22.05 22.47 20.39
CA PRO A 304 21.46 21.15 20.21
C PRO A 304 21.40 20.32 21.51
N ARG A 305 22.43 20.42 22.37
CA ARG A 305 22.50 19.65 23.62
C ARG A 305 21.49 20.09 24.67
N ASP A 306 20.95 21.31 24.55
CA ASP A 306 19.99 21.85 25.51
C ASP A 306 18.53 21.50 25.13
N VAL A 307 18.28 21.09 23.87
CA VAL A 307 16.93 20.81 23.36
C VAL A 307 16.22 19.71 24.16
N ALA A 308 16.94 18.65 24.59
CA ALA A 308 16.36 17.60 25.41
C ALA A 308 15.81 18.14 26.75
N ALA A 309 16.55 19.02 27.41
CA ALA A 309 16.11 19.64 28.67
C ALA A 309 14.93 20.60 28.45
N LEU A 310 14.96 21.39 27.37
CA LEU A 310 13.90 22.30 26.99
C LEU A 310 12.59 21.56 26.64
N LEU A 311 12.68 20.44 25.92
CA LEU A 311 11.54 19.55 25.66
C LEU A 311 10.96 18.99 26.96
N GLY A 312 11.80 18.53 27.88
CA GLY A 312 11.37 18.11 29.21
C GLY A 312 10.59 19.19 29.95
N ALA A 313 11.09 20.42 29.94
CA ALA A 313 10.40 21.56 30.56
C ALA A 313 9.07 21.89 29.88
N LEU A 314 8.97 21.80 28.54
CA LEU A 314 7.73 22.01 27.79
C LEU A 314 6.70 20.89 28.04
N VAL A 315 7.15 19.65 28.23
CA VAL A 315 6.31 18.51 28.63
C VAL A 315 5.77 18.70 30.05
N ASP A 316 6.61 19.12 30.99
CA ASP A 316 6.22 19.41 32.38
C ASP A 316 5.17 20.53 32.47
N LYS A 317 5.19 21.45 31.49
CA LYS A 317 4.24 22.56 31.30
C LYS A 317 3.03 22.18 30.42
N SER A 318 2.93 20.92 30.00
CA SER A 318 1.84 20.37 29.17
C SER A 318 1.64 21.07 27.82
N LEU A 319 2.68 21.73 27.29
CA LEU A 319 2.68 22.34 25.95
C LEU A 319 3.11 21.36 24.86
N VAL A 320 3.89 20.34 25.25
CA VAL A 320 4.32 19.23 24.41
C VAL A 320 3.84 17.93 25.03
N VAL A 321 3.36 17.00 24.21
CA VAL A 321 3.04 15.63 24.62
C VAL A 321 4.18 14.73 24.21
N ALA A 322 4.76 14.02 25.18
CA ALA A 322 5.70 12.92 24.95
C ALA A 322 4.96 11.59 25.01
N ALA A 323 5.12 10.76 23.99
CA ALA A 323 4.60 9.41 23.93
C ALA A 323 5.71 8.42 23.56
N PRO A 324 5.71 7.19 24.11
CA PRO A 324 6.64 6.16 23.67
C PRO A 324 6.54 5.92 22.16
N ALA A 325 7.68 5.84 21.49
CA ALA A 325 7.81 5.49 20.08
C ALA A 325 8.84 4.36 19.96
N GLY A 326 8.40 3.19 19.47
CA GLY A 326 9.27 2.02 19.27
C GLY A 326 10.06 1.58 20.51
N PRO A 327 11.08 0.73 20.33
CA PRO A 327 11.95 0.27 21.41
C PRO A 327 12.86 1.41 21.93
N GLY A 328 12.42 2.08 23.00
CA GLY A 328 13.25 3.03 23.77
C GLY A 328 13.23 4.49 23.30
N GLY A 329 12.46 4.83 22.26
CA GLY A 329 12.28 6.19 21.77
C GLY A 329 11.10 6.93 22.40
N MET A 330 11.14 8.26 22.35
CA MET A 330 10.04 9.15 22.71
C MET A 330 9.71 10.04 21.51
N ARG A 331 8.42 10.16 21.19
CA ARG A 331 7.89 11.08 20.20
C ARG A 331 7.24 12.28 20.89
N TYR A 332 7.69 13.46 20.49
CA TYR A 332 7.22 14.75 20.97
C TYR A 332 6.27 15.35 19.95
N ARG A 333 5.07 15.71 20.38
CA ARG A 333 4.07 16.35 19.52
C ARG A 333 3.43 17.54 20.21
N LEU A 334 3.13 18.58 19.45
CA LEU A 334 2.31 19.68 19.92
C LEU A 334 0.84 19.26 19.90
N LEU A 335 0.08 19.73 20.88
CA LEU A 335 -1.37 19.71 20.79
C LEU A 335 -1.81 20.72 19.73
N GLU A 336 -2.82 20.39 18.94
CA GLU A 336 -3.22 21.18 17.76
C GLU A 336 -3.35 22.68 18.04
N THR A 337 -4.09 23.07 19.10
CA THR A 337 -4.26 24.49 19.44
C THR A 337 -2.93 25.15 19.86
N VAL A 338 -2.02 24.40 20.47
CA VAL A 338 -0.66 24.89 20.80
C VAL A 338 0.19 24.97 19.54
N ALA A 339 0.02 24.05 18.58
CA ALA A 339 0.71 24.06 17.29
C ALA A 339 0.31 25.27 16.43
N GLU A 340 -0.99 25.58 16.34
CA GLU A 340 -1.51 26.78 15.68
C GLU A 340 -0.88 28.04 16.29
N TYR A 341 -0.93 28.15 17.62
CA TYR A 341 -0.35 29.29 18.33
C TYR A 341 1.17 29.40 18.12
N ALA A 342 1.89 28.29 18.25
CA ALA A 342 3.33 28.24 18.05
C ALA A 342 3.74 28.61 16.61
N SER A 343 2.92 28.24 15.62
CA SER A 343 3.10 28.63 14.22
C SER A 343 2.93 30.14 14.04
N GLU A 344 1.90 30.76 14.62
CA GLU A 344 1.74 32.22 14.57
C GLU A 344 2.96 32.94 15.20
N ARG A 345 3.47 32.42 16.34
CA ARG A 345 4.66 32.97 17.01
C ARG A 345 5.94 32.77 16.18
N LEU A 346 6.02 31.71 15.38
CA LEU A 346 7.14 31.47 14.47
C LEU A 346 7.18 32.52 13.35
N ASP A 347 6.00 32.90 12.84
CA ASP A 347 5.85 33.97 11.84
C ASP A 347 6.23 35.33 12.39
N GLU A 348 5.73 35.68 13.57
CA GLU A 348 6.07 36.94 14.25
C GLU A 348 7.56 37.06 14.56
N ALA A 349 8.24 35.95 14.85
CA ALA A 349 9.68 35.90 15.07
C ALA A 349 10.51 36.01 13.78
N GLY A 350 9.90 35.87 12.60
CA GLY A 350 10.60 35.89 11.31
C GLY A 350 11.50 34.67 11.08
N GLU A 351 11.29 33.58 11.81
CA GLU A 351 12.17 32.39 11.79
C GLU A 351 11.66 31.27 10.88
N ARG A 352 10.46 31.39 10.31
CA ARG A 352 9.80 30.32 9.54
C ARG A 352 10.71 29.72 8.48
N SER A 353 11.25 30.53 7.57
CA SER A 353 12.07 30.04 6.45
C SER A 353 13.30 29.26 6.92
N ALA A 354 13.95 29.70 7.99
CA ALA A 354 15.12 29.01 8.55
C ALA A 354 14.73 27.68 9.22
N ALA A 355 13.64 27.66 10.00
CA ALA A 355 13.15 26.45 10.66
C ALA A 355 12.63 25.41 9.64
N GLU A 356 11.88 25.85 8.63
CA GLU A 356 11.40 24.98 7.54
C GLU A 356 12.55 24.44 6.69
N ARG A 357 13.61 25.23 6.44
CA ARG A 357 14.81 24.75 5.75
C ARG A 357 15.53 23.68 6.58
N ARG A 358 15.70 23.88 7.90
CA ARG A 358 16.31 22.86 8.77
C ARG A 358 15.49 21.58 8.81
N HIS A 359 14.16 21.69 8.89
CA HIS A 359 13.24 20.55 8.81
C HIS A 359 13.41 19.80 7.48
N LEU A 360 13.41 20.50 6.35
CA LEU A 360 13.64 19.92 5.02
C LEU A 360 14.97 19.16 4.97
N VAL A 361 16.08 19.77 5.42
CA VAL A 361 17.40 19.10 5.45
C VAL A 361 17.38 17.87 6.35
N ALA A 362 16.79 17.97 7.55
CA ALA A 362 16.79 16.89 8.52
C ALA A 362 16.03 15.65 8.00
N TYR A 363 14.84 15.83 7.41
CA TYR A 363 14.07 14.73 6.85
C TYR A 363 14.60 14.23 5.50
N ARG A 364 15.23 15.09 4.71
CA ARG A 364 15.96 14.62 3.53
C ARG A 364 17.15 13.77 3.91
N GLU A 365 17.94 14.16 4.91
CA GLU A 365 19.06 13.34 5.38
C GLU A 365 18.58 12.03 6.04
N LEU A 366 17.46 12.06 6.79
CA LEU A 366 16.84 10.85 7.30
C LEU A 366 16.49 9.88 6.17
N ALA A 367 15.75 10.33 5.16
CA ALA A 367 15.37 9.48 4.01
C ALA A 367 16.60 8.95 3.26
N ARG A 368 17.55 9.83 2.95
CA ARG A 368 18.76 9.52 2.16
C ARG A 368 19.65 8.49 2.85
N THR A 369 19.80 8.59 4.17
CA THR A 369 20.63 7.65 4.94
C THR A 369 19.88 6.38 5.34
N ALA A 370 18.55 6.41 5.39
CA ALA A 370 17.72 5.25 5.64
C ALA A 370 17.61 4.32 4.42
N ASP A 371 17.57 4.84 3.19
CA ASP A 371 17.39 4.02 1.97
C ASP A 371 18.31 2.79 1.88
N PRO A 372 19.65 2.89 2.09
CA PRO A 372 20.52 1.73 2.08
C PRO A 372 20.24 0.73 3.21
N LEU A 373 19.72 1.19 4.35
CA LEU A 373 19.45 0.36 5.53
C LEU A 373 18.16 -0.47 5.39
N LEU A 374 17.33 -0.17 4.39
CA LEU A 374 16.18 -0.99 3.98
C LEU A 374 16.59 -2.29 3.27
N ARG A 375 17.88 -2.49 2.97
CA ARG A 375 18.42 -3.63 2.20
C ARG A 375 19.31 -4.53 3.04
N GLY A 376 18.96 -4.72 4.31
CA GLY A 376 19.72 -5.54 5.24
C GLY A 376 19.02 -5.78 6.58
N PRO A 377 19.74 -6.17 7.65
CA PRO A 377 19.15 -6.69 8.87
C PRO A 377 18.32 -5.67 9.68
N ALA A 378 18.52 -4.38 9.43
CA ALA A 378 17.77 -3.30 10.06
C ALA A 378 16.50 -2.90 9.28
N GLN A 379 16.14 -3.63 8.22
CA GLN A 379 15.02 -3.32 7.32
C GLN A 379 13.71 -3.04 8.08
N ARG A 380 13.29 -3.92 8.99
CA ARG A 380 12.04 -3.74 9.76
C ARG A 380 12.05 -2.45 10.58
N GLU A 381 13.14 -2.20 11.32
CA GLU A 381 13.30 -1.02 12.16
C GLU A 381 13.18 0.28 11.34
N TRP A 382 13.88 0.33 10.20
CA TRP A 382 13.86 1.52 9.35
C TRP A 382 12.55 1.70 8.58
N LEU A 383 11.86 0.61 8.21
CA LEU A 383 10.51 0.69 7.66
C LEU A 383 9.53 1.29 8.68
N GLU A 384 9.55 0.84 9.93
CA GLU A 384 8.70 1.37 11.00
C GLU A 384 9.01 2.85 11.30
N ARG A 385 10.30 3.21 11.26
CA ARG A 385 10.75 4.58 11.48
C ARG A 385 10.29 5.52 10.36
N LEU A 386 10.56 5.16 9.09
CA LEU A 386 10.12 5.95 7.94
C LEU A 386 8.60 6.05 7.86
N GLU A 387 7.86 4.99 8.21
CA GLU A 387 6.40 5.03 8.30
C GLU A 387 5.94 6.05 9.34
N SER A 388 6.55 6.05 10.51
CA SER A 388 6.20 6.97 11.58
C SER A 388 6.48 8.43 11.20
N ASP A 389 7.52 8.68 10.40
CA ASP A 389 7.93 10.02 9.96
C ASP A 389 7.45 10.40 8.55
N HIS A 390 6.60 9.58 7.94
CA HIS A 390 6.21 9.75 6.54
C HIS A 390 5.55 11.11 6.27
N ASP A 391 4.70 11.60 7.17
CA ASP A 391 4.05 12.91 7.03
C ASP A 391 5.03 14.09 7.14
N ASN A 392 6.11 13.93 7.91
CA ASN A 392 7.18 14.91 7.93
C ASN A 392 7.94 14.92 6.60
N VAL A 393 8.18 13.75 5.99
CA VAL A 393 8.79 13.65 4.67
C VAL A 393 7.89 14.27 3.59
N ARG A 394 6.58 13.98 3.58
CA ARG A 394 5.60 14.65 2.70
C ARG A 394 5.63 16.18 2.88
N THR A 395 5.74 16.64 4.12
CA THR A 395 5.85 18.07 4.43
C THR A 395 7.13 18.67 3.87
N ALA A 396 8.25 17.97 3.95
CA ALA A 396 9.52 18.37 3.36
C ALA A 396 9.43 18.44 1.82
N LEU A 397 8.84 17.43 1.17
CA LEU A 397 8.58 17.41 -0.27
C LEU A 397 7.73 18.59 -0.73
N ARG A 398 6.60 18.88 -0.05
CA ARG A 398 5.75 20.06 -0.31
C ARG A 398 6.56 21.35 -0.29
N ARG A 399 7.42 21.51 0.72
CA ARG A 399 8.27 22.71 0.89
C ARG A 399 9.30 22.82 -0.23
N ALA A 400 9.96 21.73 -0.60
CA ALA A 400 10.93 21.70 -1.70
C ALA A 400 10.28 22.08 -3.03
N VAL A 401 9.11 21.49 -3.34
CA VAL A 401 8.34 21.80 -4.56
C VAL A 401 7.85 23.24 -4.58
N ALA A 402 7.28 23.73 -3.47
CA ALA A 402 6.82 25.12 -3.36
C ALA A 402 7.96 26.13 -3.51
N ALA A 403 9.15 25.81 -3.01
CA ALA A 403 10.36 26.61 -3.17
C ALA A 403 11.00 26.47 -4.57
N ARG A 404 10.50 25.56 -5.42
CA ARG A 404 11.10 25.16 -6.70
C ARG A 404 12.55 24.67 -6.53
N ASP A 405 12.88 24.07 -5.39
CA ASP A 405 14.20 23.49 -5.10
C ASP A 405 14.26 22.07 -5.67
N GLU A 406 14.63 22.00 -6.94
CA GLU A 406 14.70 20.76 -7.71
C GLU A 406 15.63 19.71 -7.08
N HIS A 407 16.78 20.12 -6.55
CA HIS A 407 17.76 19.18 -6.02
C HIS A 407 17.25 18.48 -4.75
N GLU A 408 16.61 19.22 -3.86
CA GLU A 408 16.03 18.67 -2.63
C GLU A 408 14.82 17.78 -2.95
N ALA A 409 13.95 18.20 -3.86
CA ALA A 409 12.78 17.43 -4.28
C ALA A 409 13.19 16.08 -4.92
N LEU A 410 14.14 16.10 -5.87
CA LEU A 410 14.64 14.87 -6.50
C LEU A 410 15.34 13.97 -5.49
N CYS A 411 16.18 14.51 -4.60
CA CYS A 411 16.86 13.69 -3.59
C CYS A 411 15.86 12.97 -2.67
N LEU A 412 14.80 13.64 -2.23
CA LEU A 412 13.74 13.06 -1.41
C LEU A 412 12.97 11.96 -2.17
N VAL A 413 12.52 12.23 -3.40
CA VAL A 413 11.79 11.26 -4.23
C VAL A 413 12.60 9.98 -4.43
N LEU A 414 13.87 10.11 -4.81
CA LEU A 414 14.75 8.96 -5.06
C LEU A 414 15.06 8.18 -3.78
N SER A 415 15.22 8.87 -2.65
CA SER A 415 15.48 8.23 -1.36
C SER A 415 14.25 7.51 -0.79
N MET A 416 13.05 8.02 -1.07
CA MET A 416 11.79 7.45 -0.57
C MET A 416 11.23 6.36 -1.47
N TYR A 417 11.66 6.28 -2.73
CA TYR A 417 11.14 5.34 -3.72
C TYR A 417 11.05 3.90 -3.20
N TRP A 418 12.14 3.37 -2.64
CA TRP A 418 12.16 1.99 -2.16
C TRP A 418 11.28 1.76 -0.93
N PHE A 419 11.17 2.75 -0.05
CA PHE A 419 10.22 2.70 1.07
C PHE A 419 8.77 2.69 0.56
N TRP A 420 8.44 3.55 -0.41
CA TRP A 420 7.10 3.60 -0.99
C TRP A 420 6.72 2.28 -1.64
N GLU A 421 7.65 1.65 -2.38
CA GLU A 421 7.49 0.31 -2.94
C GLU A 421 7.26 -0.75 -1.85
N LEU A 422 8.09 -0.78 -0.81
CA LEU A 422 7.99 -1.75 0.29
C LEU A 422 6.78 -1.55 1.22
N ARG A 423 6.08 -0.42 1.12
CA ARG A 423 4.93 -0.10 1.99
C ARG A 423 3.63 0.13 1.23
N GLY A 424 3.68 0.11 -0.10
CA GLY A 424 2.53 0.33 -0.97
C GLY A 424 2.07 1.79 -1.06
N HIS A 425 2.95 2.77 -0.76
CA HIS A 425 2.64 4.22 -0.88
C HIS A 425 2.77 4.69 -2.33
N ARG A 426 2.03 4.04 -3.24
CA ARG A 426 2.17 4.23 -4.69
C ARG A 426 1.66 5.59 -5.16
N SER A 427 0.62 6.13 -4.53
CA SER A 427 0.09 7.45 -4.89
C SER A 427 1.06 8.56 -4.51
N ASP A 428 1.73 8.47 -3.36
CA ASP A 428 2.86 9.36 -3.06
C ASP A 428 3.98 9.24 -4.10
N ALA A 429 4.38 8.02 -4.45
CA ALA A 429 5.43 7.81 -5.45
C ALA A 429 5.05 8.45 -6.79
N THR A 430 3.78 8.36 -7.22
CA THR A 430 3.25 9.00 -8.42
C THR A 430 3.22 10.53 -8.32
N THR A 431 2.69 11.06 -7.21
CA THR A 431 2.46 12.48 -6.99
C THR A 431 3.77 13.24 -6.87
N TRP A 432 4.69 12.76 -6.03
CA TRP A 432 5.93 13.46 -5.74
C TRP A 432 6.96 13.29 -6.85
N SER A 433 7.00 12.14 -7.52
CA SER A 433 7.88 11.97 -8.68
C SER A 433 7.46 12.89 -9.83
N LYS A 434 6.15 13.01 -10.11
CA LYS A 434 5.63 14.00 -11.07
C LYS A 434 5.98 15.43 -10.66
N ALA A 435 5.68 15.81 -9.43
CA ALA A 435 5.91 17.17 -8.95
C ALA A 435 7.40 17.55 -9.02
N ALA A 436 8.31 16.63 -8.70
CA ALA A 436 9.74 16.84 -8.82
C ALA A 436 10.21 16.89 -10.28
N SER A 437 9.69 16.03 -11.16
CA SER A 437 9.98 16.06 -12.61
C SER A 437 9.53 17.36 -13.26
N ASP A 438 8.37 17.92 -12.88
CA ASP A 438 7.81 19.18 -13.41
C ASP A 438 8.62 20.44 -12.98
N LEU A 439 9.60 20.31 -12.08
CA LEU A 439 10.53 21.39 -11.73
C LEU A 439 11.59 21.63 -12.80
N GLY A 440 11.98 20.56 -13.51
CA GLY A 440 13.04 20.55 -14.51
C GLY A 440 12.52 20.38 -15.95
N PRO A 441 13.42 20.38 -16.94
CA PRO A 441 13.08 19.99 -18.30
C PRO A 441 12.77 18.48 -18.38
N ASP A 442 11.91 18.10 -19.32
CA ASP A 442 11.64 16.69 -19.64
C ASP A 442 12.95 16.00 -20.11
N PRO A 443 13.43 14.99 -19.37
CA PRO A 443 14.70 14.33 -19.69
C PRO A 443 14.62 13.41 -20.91
N PHE A 444 13.41 13.11 -21.42
CA PHE A 444 13.17 12.23 -22.58
C PHE A 444 12.52 12.96 -23.76
N ALA A 445 12.53 14.29 -23.77
CA ALA A 445 12.13 15.06 -24.95
C ALA A 445 13.07 14.79 -26.14
N GLU A 446 12.52 14.77 -27.36
CA GLU A 446 13.30 14.62 -28.60
C GLU A 446 14.32 15.76 -28.78
N PRO A 447 15.54 15.49 -29.29
CA PRO A 447 16.00 14.24 -29.91
C PRO A 447 16.56 13.18 -28.93
N GLY A 448 16.43 13.37 -27.61
CA GLY A 448 17.03 12.48 -26.61
C GLY A 448 18.54 12.66 -26.44
N VAL A 449 19.07 12.32 -25.25
CA VAL A 449 20.50 12.36 -24.95
C VAL A 449 20.92 11.07 -24.25
N ARG A 450 21.92 10.37 -24.82
CA ARG A 450 22.47 9.15 -24.21
C ARG A 450 23.00 9.42 -22.80
N ALA A 451 22.63 8.58 -21.85
CA ALA A 451 23.10 8.68 -20.47
C ALA A 451 24.58 8.25 -20.38
N PRO A 452 25.44 8.98 -19.64
CA PRO A 452 26.77 8.50 -19.28
C PRO A 452 26.65 7.31 -18.33
N ALA A 453 27.70 6.49 -18.19
CA ALA A 453 27.74 5.44 -17.17
C ALA A 453 28.08 6.05 -15.79
N LEU A 454 27.14 6.01 -14.85
CA LEU A 454 27.29 6.59 -13.50
C LEU A 454 27.32 5.48 -12.46
N ARG A 455 28.40 5.41 -11.68
CA ARG A 455 28.54 4.42 -10.59
C ARG A 455 27.92 4.90 -9.28
N GLU A 456 28.11 6.17 -8.94
CA GLU A 456 27.53 6.79 -7.74
C GLU A 456 26.03 7.01 -7.92
N ARG A 457 25.24 6.84 -6.86
CA ARG A 457 23.81 7.16 -6.82
C ARG A 457 23.63 8.67 -6.74
N CYS A 458 22.50 9.15 -7.25
CA CYS A 458 22.12 10.56 -7.09
C CYS A 458 21.95 10.96 -5.61
N THR A 459 21.75 9.98 -4.72
CA THR A 459 21.53 10.13 -3.28
C THR A 459 22.75 9.80 -2.41
N ASP A 460 23.90 9.42 -2.99
CA ASP A 460 25.11 9.11 -2.19
C ASP A 460 25.64 10.34 -1.45
N ALA A 461 25.50 11.52 -2.07
CA ALA A 461 25.87 12.80 -1.51
C ALA A 461 24.63 13.69 -1.28
N PRO A 462 24.66 14.55 -0.25
CA PRO A 462 23.63 15.57 -0.07
C PRO A 462 23.63 16.58 -1.24
N PRO A 463 22.46 17.11 -1.67
CA PRO A 463 22.36 18.29 -2.53
C PRO A 463 23.32 19.44 -2.17
N PRO A 464 23.80 20.22 -3.16
CA PRO A 464 23.44 20.16 -4.59
C PRO A 464 24.16 19.05 -5.36
N MET A 465 23.46 18.49 -6.35
CA MET A 465 23.97 17.45 -7.25
C MET A 465 24.87 18.05 -8.35
N SER A 466 25.82 17.27 -8.88
CA SER A 466 26.55 17.65 -10.11
C SER A 466 25.60 17.71 -11.31
N PRO A 467 25.97 18.39 -12.42
CA PRO A 467 25.13 18.43 -13.62
C PRO A 467 24.75 17.04 -14.17
N GLU A 468 25.67 16.08 -14.15
CA GLU A 468 25.42 14.70 -14.59
C GLU A 468 24.46 13.97 -13.64
N GLN A 469 24.66 14.12 -12.32
CA GLN A 469 23.80 13.51 -11.31
C GLN A 469 22.39 14.13 -11.32
N LEU A 470 22.28 15.44 -11.55
CA LEU A 470 20.98 16.11 -11.69
C LEU A 470 20.23 15.63 -12.95
N ALA A 471 20.92 15.47 -14.08
CA ALA A 471 20.31 14.92 -15.29
C ALA A 471 19.84 13.47 -15.09
N GLU A 472 20.61 12.65 -14.38
CA GLU A 472 20.18 11.29 -14.03
C GLU A 472 19.02 11.28 -13.04
N ALA A 473 19.05 12.13 -12.02
CA ALA A 473 17.98 12.23 -11.04
C ALA A 473 16.63 12.60 -11.69
N ARG A 474 16.63 13.47 -12.72
CA ARG A 474 15.44 13.76 -13.53
C ARG A 474 14.93 12.53 -14.27
N ARG A 475 15.83 11.75 -14.90
CA ARG A 475 15.48 10.49 -15.59
C ARG A 475 14.89 9.48 -14.61
N GLU A 476 15.53 9.29 -13.47
CA GLU A 476 15.09 8.37 -12.43
C GLU A 476 13.72 8.78 -11.86
N ALA A 477 13.48 10.06 -11.56
CA ALA A 477 12.17 10.54 -11.12
C ALA A 477 11.09 10.33 -12.18
N TRP A 478 11.39 10.57 -13.46
CA TRP A 478 10.44 10.28 -14.55
C TRP A 478 10.16 8.78 -14.65
N ILE A 479 11.17 7.91 -14.50
CA ILE A 479 10.99 6.45 -14.52
C ILE A 479 10.14 5.99 -13.33
N ILE A 480 10.33 6.56 -12.14
CA ILE A 480 9.45 6.32 -10.98
C ILE A 480 8.02 6.70 -11.35
N HIS A 481 7.80 7.90 -11.89
CA HIS A 481 6.48 8.34 -12.29
C HIS A 481 5.86 7.38 -13.29
N PHE A 482 6.58 7.02 -14.36
CA PHE A 482 6.10 6.09 -15.38
C PHE A 482 5.75 4.72 -14.78
N ALA A 483 6.60 4.16 -13.91
CA ALA A 483 6.39 2.86 -13.28
C ALA A 483 5.26 2.88 -12.24
N CYS A 484 5.08 3.97 -11.49
CA CYS A 484 4.07 4.07 -10.44
C CYS A 484 2.71 4.52 -11.01
N ALA A 485 2.71 5.54 -11.86
CA ALA A 485 1.52 6.15 -12.44
C ALA A 485 0.86 5.29 -13.52
N GLN A 486 1.64 4.44 -14.20
CA GLN A 486 1.19 3.55 -15.27
C GLN A 486 0.33 4.28 -16.31
N PRO A 487 0.97 4.97 -17.27
CA PRO A 487 0.28 5.93 -18.12
C PRO A 487 -0.85 5.29 -18.93
N ASP A 488 -1.90 6.07 -19.16
CA ASP A 488 -3.09 5.70 -19.93
C ASP A 488 -2.73 5.00 -21.25
N VAL A 489 -3.32 3.83 -21.50
CA VAL A 489 -3.24 3.07 -22.77
C VAL A 489 -3.39 3.95 -24.00
N MET A 490 -4.26 4.97 -23.96
CA MET A 490 -4.44 5.91 -25.06
C MET A 490 -3.19 6.73 -25.32
N TRP A 491 -2.52 7.20 -24.27
CA TRP A 491 -1.25 7.89 -24.38
C TRP A 491 -0.13 6.95 -24.81
N VAL A 492 -0.03 5.76 -24.22
CA VAL A 492 0.98 4.74 -24.57
C VAL A 492 0.90 4.35 -26.05
N ASN A 493 -0.30 4.28 -26.61
CA ASN A 493 -0.51 3.97 -28.02
C ASN A 493 -0.46 5.18 -28.95
N SER A 494 -0.42 6.40 -28.41
CA SER A 494 -0.26 7.63 -29.20
C SER A 494 1.14 7.74 -29.82
N GLU A 495 1.26 8.54 -30.89
CA GLU A 495 2.54 8.80 -31.53
C GLU A 495 3.53 9.49 -30.56
N GLU A 496 3.02 10.39 -29.72
CA GLU A 496 3.79 11.10 -28.69
C GLU A 496 4.34 10.14 -27.62
N GLY A 497 3.47 9.33 -27.01
CA GLY A 497 3.88 8.38 -25.98
C GLY A 497 4.85 7.32 -26.51
N ARG A 498 4.59 6.75 -27.70
CA ARG A 498 5.54 5.83 -28.34
C ARG A 498 6.88 6.50 -28.69
N GLY A 499 6.87 7.78 -29.08
CA GLY A 499 8.08 8.57 -29.33
C GLY A 499 8.92 8.72 -28.07
N GLN A 500 8.30 9.13 -26.96
CA GLN A 500 8.99 9.32 -25.68
C GLN A 500 9.54 8.00 -25.10
N LEU A 501 8.78 6.90 -25.21
CA LEU A 501 9.26 5.57 -24.79
C LEU A 501 10.45 5.09 -25.63
N ARG A 502 10.50 5.44 -26.92
CA ARG A 502 11.65 5.13 -27.77
C ARG A 502 12.87 5.94 -27.32
N VAL A 503 12.70 7.22 -27.00
CA VAL A 503 13.79 8.04 -26.46
C VAL A 503 14.32 7.45 -25.14
N LEU A 504 13.44 7.01 -24.24
CA LEU A 504 13.84 6.30 -23.01
C LEU A 504 14.63 5.02 -23.32
N ALA A 505 14.12 4.16 -24.20
CA ALA A 505 14.79 2.93 -24.62
C ALA A 505 16.17 3.21 -25.24
N GLU A 506 16.28 4.28 -26.04
CA GLU A 506 17.52 4.72 -26.66
C GLU A 506 18.39 5.57 -25.72
N THR A 507 17.98 5.88 -24.50
CA THR A 507 18.80 6.69 -23.57
C THR A 507 19.90 5.86 -22.93
N TYR A 508 19.61 4.60 -22.60
CA TYR A 508 20.49 3.73 -21.82
C TYR A 508 21.12 2.62 -22.68
N ALA A 509 22.24 2.08 -22.20
CA ALA A 509 22.84 0.85 -22.73
C ALA A 509 22.64 -0.29 -21.72
N PRO A 510 22.34 -1.52 -22.20
CA PRO A 510 22.33 -2.70 -21.33
C PRO A 510 23.61 -2.82 -20.48
N GLY A 511 23.44 -3.04 -19.18
CA GLY A 511 24.54 -3.22 -18.23
C GLY A 511 25.21 -1.94 -17.71
N GLN A 512 24.71 -0.74 -18.03
CA GLN A 512 25.18 0.48 -17.35
C GLN A 512 24.94 0.38 -15.82
N PRO A 513 25.85 0.85 -14.96
CA PRO A 513 25.74 0.62 -13.52
C PRO A 513 24.45 1.19 -12.92
N GLN A 514 23.99 2.35 -13.37
CA GLN A 514 22.78 2.97 -12.82
C GLN A 514 21.50 2.20 -13.21
N VAL A 515 21.42 1.59 -14.39
CA VAL A 515 20.23 0.80 -14.80
C VAL A 515 20.21 -0.63 -14.26
N CYS A 516 21.22 -1.01 -13.48
CA CYS A 516 21.24 -2.28 -12.75
C CYS A 516 20.59 -2.18 -11.36
N ARG A 517 20.22 -0.96 -10.92
CA ARG A 517 19.62 -0.70 -9.62
C ARG A 517 18.30 0.07 -9.74
N PRO A 518 17.33 -0.13 -8.85
CA PRO A 518 16.14 0.71 -8.78
C PRO A 518 16.51 2.17 -8.43
N PRO A 519 15.75 3.16 -8.90
CA PRO A 519 14.58 3.03 -9.77
C PRO A 519 14.91 2.82 -11.26
N ALA A 520 16.11 3.20 -11.72
CA ALA A 520 16.48 3.17 -13.14
C ALA A 520 16.39 1.77 -13.78
N ALA A 521 16.53 0.70 -12.99
CA ALA A 521 16.31 -0.67 -13.45
C ALA A 521 14.91 -0.92 -14.03
N SER A 522 13.92 -0.08 -13.76
CA SER A 522 12.57 -0.18 -14.35
C SER A 522 12.49 0.34 -15.80
N TRP A 523 13.58 0.87 -16.38
CA TRP A 523 13.57 1.39 -17.75
C TRP A 523 13.19 0.34 -18.82
N PHE A 524 13.47 -0.95 -18.59
CA PHE A 524 13.13 -2.01 -19.55
C PHE A 524 11.60 -2.18 -19.73
N PHE A 525 10.77 -1.65 -18.82
CA PHE A 525 9.31 -1.62 -19.04
C PHE A 525 8.96 -0.86 -20.32
N ALA A 526 9.74 0.15 -20.72
CA ALA A 526 9.56 0.82 -22.00
C ALA A 526 9.75 -0.15 -23.18
N LEU A 527 10.73 -1.06 -23.11
CA LEU A 527 10.96 -2.09 -24.13
C LEU A 527 9.80 -3.09 -24.20
N LEU A 528 9.24 -3.48 -23.05
CA LEU A 528 8.05 -4.34 -22.99
C LEU A 528 6.85 -3.67 -23.68
N VAL A 529 6.60 -2.40 -23.36
CA VAL A 529 5.48 -1.63 -23.94
C VAL A 529 5.65 -1.40 -25.45
N LEU A 530 6.88 -1.18 -25.91
CA LEU A 530 7.20 -1.04 -27.33
C LEU A 530 7.13 -2.38 -28.10
N GLY A 531 7.07 -3.50 -27.40
CA GLY A 531 7.04 -4.84 -27.99
C GLY A 531 8.43 -5.37 -28.38
N GLU A 532 9.50 -4.78 -27.83
CA GLU A 532 10.91 -5.12 -28.13
C GLU A 532 11.45 -6.21 -27.19
N TYR A 533 10.67 -7.28 -27.00
CA TYR A 533 10.89 -8.31 -25.98
C TYR A 533 12.23 -9.05 -26.07
N VAL A 534 12.81 -9.20 -27.27
CA VAL A 534 14.12 -9.84 -27.45
C VAL A 534 15.20 -9.09 -26.68
N GLN A 535 15.11 -7.76 -26.63
CA GLN A 535 16.09 -6.92 -25.95
C GLN A 535 16.03 -7.04 -24.43
N VAL A 536 14.89 -7.44 -23.85
CA VAL A 536 14.74 -7.55 -22.39
C VAL A 536 15.65 -8.63 -21.81
N ASN A 537 15.81 -9.77 -22.51
CA ASN A 537 16.75 -10.81 -22.08
C ASN A 537 18.20 -10.31 -22.12
N GLU A 538 18.57 -9.60 -23.19
CA GLU A 538 19.90 -9.00 -23.32
C GLU A 538 20.17 -7.99 -22.20
N VAL A 539 19.16 -7.21 -21.81
CA VAL A 539 19.21 -6.28 -20.68
C VAL A 539 19.46 -7.00 -19.37
N LEU A 540 18.71 -8.07 -19.07
CA LEU A 540 18.89 -8.83 -17.83
C LEU A 540 20.26 -9.52 -17.78
N GLU A 541 20.71 -10.14 -18.87
CA GLU A 541 22.03 -10.78 -18.95
C GLU A 541 23.18 -9.77 -18.77
N ALA A 542 23.08 -8.61 -19.43
CA ALA A 542 24.05 -7.54 -19.28
C ALA A 542 24.07 -6.98 -17.85
N SER A 543 22.89 -6.87 -17.21
CA SER A 543 22.76 -6.38 -15.83
C SER A 543 23.37 -7.37 -14.82
N VAL A 544 23.12 -8.67 -14.96
CA VAL A 544 23.76 -9.71 -14.14
C VAL A 544 25.29 -9.64 -14.26
N ARG A 545 25.81 -9.51 -15.49
CA ARG A 545 27.25 -9.38 -15.73
C ARG A 545 27.82 -8.14 -15.06
N SER A 546 27.17 -6.99 -15.23
CA SER A 546 27.60 -5.71 -14.65
C SER A 546 27.59 -5.74 -13.11
N CYS A 547 26.56 -6.32 -12.50
CA CYS A 547 26.50 -6.48 -11.04
C CYS A 547 27.63 -7.38 -10.52
N ARG A 548 27.94 -8.48 -11.22
CA ARG A 548 29.07 -9.36 -10.88
C ARG A 548 30.42 -8.66 -11.00
N GLU A 549 30.62 -7.86 -12.04
CA GLU A 549 31.87 -7.10 -12.24
C GLU A 549 32.06 -5.97 -11.22
N SER A 550 30.96 -5.36 -10.77
CA SER A 550 30.98 -4.25 -9.80
C SER A 550 30.94 -4.68 -8.34
N GLY A 551 30.55 -5.93 -8.05
CA GLY A 551 30.36 -6.42 -6.69
C GLY A 551 29.08 -5.90 -6.02
N ALA A 552 28.10 -5.45 -6.81
CA ALA A 552 26.81 -4.96 -6.32
C ALA A 552 25.91 -6.15 -5.94
N GLU A 553 26.09 -6.69 -4.73
CA GLU A 553 25.47 -7.95 -4.31
C GLU A 553 23.93 -7.89 -4.23
N TRP A 554 23.38 -6.78 -3.72
CA TRP A 554 21.93 -6.63 -3.59
C TRP A 554 21.27 -6.48 -4.97
N GLU A 555 21.84 -5.66 -5.83
CA GLU A 555 21.42 -5.48 -7.22
C GLU A 555 21.51 -6.78 -8.03
N LEU A 556 22.56 -7.58 -7.80
CA LEU A 556 22.70 -8.91 -8.39
C LEU A 556 21.56 -9.83 -7.93
N ALA A 557 21.28 -9.88 -6.63
CA ALA A 557 20.21 -10.72 -6.07
C ALA A 557 18.84 -10.35 -6.66
N MET A 558 18.55 -9.05 -6.77
CA MET A 558 17.32 -8.54 -7.39
C MET A 558 17.24 -8.89 -8.88
N THR A 559 18.32 -8.70 -9.63
CA THR A 559 18.35 -8.98 -11.07
C THR A 559 18.18 -10.47 -11.36
N LEU A 560 18.82 -11.34 -10.56
CA LEU A 560 18.64 -12.79 -10.65
C LEU A 560 17.21 -13.21 -10.33
N HIS A 561 16.60 -12.65 -9.28
CA HIS A 561 15.19 -12.89 -8.96
C HIS A 561 14.27 -12.50 -10.13
N MET A 562 14.47 -11.32 -10.73
CA MET A 562 13.69 -10.89 -11.90
C MET A 562 13.88 -11.83 -13.10
N ARG A 563 15.11 -12.26 -13.37
CA ARG A 563 15.42 -13.16 -14.49
C ARG A 563 14.84 -14.55 -14.27
N CYS A 564 14.90 -15.09 -13.04
CA CYS A 564 14.23 -16.32 -12.63
C CYS A 564 12.74 -16.30 -12.99
N ARG A 565 12.00 -15.26 -12.56
CA ARG A 565 10.56 -15.14 -12.86
C ARG A 565 10.25 -15.13 -14.36
N MET A 566 11.07 -14.47 -15.16
CA MET A 566 10.90 -14.47 -16.63
C MET A 566 11.24 -15.82 -17.27
N LEU A 567 12.22 -16.55 -16.72
CA LEU A 567 12.63 -17.86 -17.21
C LEU A 567 11.64 -18.97 -16.84
N ASN A 568 10.89 -18.84 -15.73
CA ASN A 568 9.84 -19.79 -15.32
C ASN A 568 8.75 -19.98 -16.38
N GLU A 569 8.46 -18.96 -17.19
CA GLU A 569 7.44 -19.01 -18.24
C GLU A 569 8.01 -19.36 -19.63
N ARG A 570 9.34 -19.46 -19.75
CA ARG A 570 10.02 -19.68 -21.03
C ARG A 570 10.30 -21.17 -21.29
N PRO A 571 9.94 -21.72 -22.46
CA PRO A 571 10.36 -23.05 -22.87
C PRO A 571 11.87 -23.26 -22.69
N GLY A 572 12.26 -24.28 -21.93
CA GLY A 572 13.68 -24.62 -21.66
C GLY A 572 14.42 -23.65 -20.72
N GLY A 573 13.73 -22.72 -20.05
CA GLY A 573 14.33 -21.76 -19.12
C GLY A 573 14.51 -22.26 -17.69
N LEU A 574 13.87 -23.38 -17.31
CA LEU A 574 13.72 -23.80 -15.91
C LEU A 574 15.04 -24.10 -15.18
N GLU A 575 16.03 -24.70 -15.86
CA GLU A 575 17.33 -25.01 -15.25
C GLU A 575 18.07 -23.74 -14.82
N GLN A 576 18.13 -22.73 -15.70
CA GLN A 576 18.75 -21.45 -15.36
C GLN A 576 17.91 -20.68 -14.33
N SER A 577 16.58 -20.83 -14.37
CA SER A 577 15.69 -20.22 -13.38
C SER A 577 15.98 -20.72 -11.96
N GLU A 578 16.15 -22.04 -11.79
CA GLU A 578 16.48 -22.63 -10.49
C GLU A 578 17.82 -22.10 -9.96
N LEU A 579 18.86 -22.08 -10.80
CA LEU A 579 20.18 -21.56 -10.41
C LEU A 579 20.12 -20.08 -9.99
N ASP A 580 19.37 -19.27 -10.72
CA ASP A 580 19.19 -17.86 -10.41
C ASP A 580 18.43 -17.67 -9.09
N ALA A 581 17.40 -18.47 -8.86
CA ALA A 581 16.61 -18.42 -7.63
C ALA A 581 17.44 -18.82 -6.39
N GLU A 582 18.26 -19.86 -6.51
CA GLU A 582 19.16 -20.29 -5.44
C GLU A 582 20.25 -19.25 -5.13
N GLU A 583 20.89 -18.69 -6.16
CA GLU A 583 21.90 -17.65 -5.98
C GLU A 583 21.27 -16.39 -5.38
N SER A 584 20.11 -15.96 -5.88
CA SER A 584 19.36 -14.81 -5.33
C SER A 584 19.01 -15.00 -3.85
N LEU A 585 18.46 -16.16 -3.49
CA LEU A 585 18.11 -16.48 -2.10
C LEU A 585 19.35 -16.47 -1.19
N ALA A 586 20.47 -17.03 -1.64
CA ALA A 586 21.71 -17.05 -0.88
C ALA A 586 22.25 -15.62 -0.64
N LEU A 587 22.17 -14.75 -1.65
CA LEU A 587 22.59 -13.34 -1.54
C LEU A 587 21.71 -12.57 -0.55
N PHE A 588 20.38 -12.59 -0.69
CA PHE A 588 19.49 -11.88 0.25
C PHE A 588 19.62 -12.40 1.68
N THR A 589 19.76 -13.72 1.86
CA THR A 589 19.99 -14.32 3.18
C THR A 589 21.29 -13.80 3.80
N ARG A 590 22.37 -13.69 3.01
CA ARG A 590 23.66 -13.16 3.48
C ARG A 590 23.57 -11.67 3.83
N LEU A 591 22.80 -10.90 3.06
CA LEU A 591 22.60 -9.47 3.29
C LEU A 591 21.68 -9.19 4.48
N GLY A 592 20.90 -10.16 4.94
CA GLY A 592 19.90 -9.98 6.00
C GLY A 592 18.64 -9.26 5.53
N ASP A 593 18.38 -9.25 4.22
CA ASP A 593 17.18 -8.65 3.62
C ASP A 593 16.03 -9.65 3.69
N GLN A 594 15.16 -9.52 4.69
CA GLN A 594 14.07 -10.47 4.91
C GLN A 594 13.04 -10.41 3.77
N TRP A 595 12.77 -9.23 3.23
CA TRP A 595 11.87 -9.06 2.11
C TRP A 595 12.41 -9.76 0.86
N GLY A 596 13.70 -9.53 0.53
CA GLY A 596 14.36 -10.19 -0.59
C GLY A 596 14.42 -11.71 -0.44
N VAL A 597 14.58 -12.22 0.78
CA VAL A 597 14.48 -13.67 1.07
C VAL A 597 13.07 -14.19 0.76
N ALA A 598 12.01 -13.49 1.16
CA ALA A 598 10.63 -13.90 0.86
C ALA A 598 10.36 -13.94 -0.65
N GLU A 599 10.82 -12.93 -1.41
CA GLU A 599 10.70 -12.89 -2.87
C GLU A 599 11.48 -14.01 -3.56
N ALA A 600 12.72 -14.26 -3.13
CA ALA A 600 13.53 -15.33 -3.71
C ALA A 600 12.94 -16.72 -3.42
N LEU A 601 12.37 -16.92 -2.22
CA LEU A 601 11.62 -18.14 -1.89
C LEU A 601 10.37 -18.27 -2.77
N SER A 602 9.61 -17.19 -2.98
CA SER A 602 8.46 -17.22 -3.88
C SER A 602 8.88 -17.59 -5.30
N GLY A 603 9.91 -16.95 -5.86
CA GLY A 603 10.40 -17.22 -7.21
C GLY A 603 10.94 -18.65 -7.38
N ARG A 604 11.62 -19.18 -6.35
CA ARG A 604 12.09 -20.58 -6.35
C ARG A 604 10.95 -21.59 -6.19
N GLY A 605 9.95 -21.27 -5.35
CA GLY A 605 8.72 -22.04 -5.23
C GLY A 605 8.01 -22.17 -6.59
N GLU A 606 7.92 -21.07 -7.34
CA GLU A 606 7.38 -21.07 -8.70
C GLU A 606 8.21 -21.96 -9.65
N ALA A 607 9.53 -21.92 -9.56
CA ALA A 607 10.40 -22.81 -10.35
C ALA A 607 10.18 -24.29 -9.98
N TYR A 608 10.06 -24.60 -8.68
CA TYR A 608 9.77 -25.96 -8.19
C TYR A 608 8.39 -26.46 -8.61
N GLU A 609 7.37 -25.60 -8.63
CA GLU A 609 6.06 -25.94 -9.22
C GLU A 609 6.21 -26.38 -10.67
N ARG A 610 6.94 -25.60 -11.47
CA ARG A 610 7.19 -25.90 -12.89
C ARG A 610 8.05 -27.14 -13.09
N LEU A 611 8.89 -27.50 -12.12
CA LEU A 611 9.67 -28.75 -12.14
C LEU A 611 8.91 -29.96 -11.55
N GLY A 612 7.72 -29.75 -10.98
CA GLY A 612 6.93 -30.81 -10.32
C GLY A 612 7.42 -31.19 -8.92
N ARG A 613 8.31 -30.39 -8.33
CA ARG A 613 8.89 -30.56 -7.00
C ARG A 613 7.99 -29.92 -5.94
N LEU A 614 6.77 -30.46 -5.83
CA LEU A 614 5.68 -29.84 -5.05
C LEU A 614 6.01 -29.73 -3.56
N ALA A 615 6.76 -30.67 -2.99
CA ALA A 615 7.15 -30.60 -1.58
C ALA A 615 8.11 -29.45 -1.27
N GLU A 616 9.12 -29.26 -2.12
CA GLU A 616 10.02 -28.12 -1.98
C GLU A 616 9.30 -26.79 -2.23
N ALA A 617 8.38 -26.74 -3.20
CA ALA A 617 7.56 -25.54 -3.45
C ALA A 617 6.71 -25.16 -2.24
N ALA A 618 6.00 -26.13 -1.64
CA ALA A 618 5.18 -25.88 -0.45
C ALA A 618 6.02 -25.36 0.72
N GLY A 619 7.21 -25.95 0.95
CA GLY A 619 8.13 -25.52 1.99
C GLY A 619 8.63 -24.08 1.80
N ASP A 620 8.92 -23.68 0.56
CA ASP A 620 9.35 -22.31 0.26
C ASP A 620 8.21 -21.30 0.45
N TYR A 621 6.98 -21.63 0.03
CA TYR A 621 5.83 -20.74 0.25
C TYR A 621 5.49 -20.53 1.72
N ARG A 622 5.51 -21.58 2.55
CA ARG A 622 5.29 -21.44 4.01
C ARG A 622 6.30 -20.48 4.64
N ARG A 623 7.58 -20.60 4.26
CA ARG A 623 8.64 -19.72 4.75
C ARG A 623 8.47 -18.29 4.24
N ALA A 624 8.10 -18.11 2.97
CA ALA A 624 7.82 -16.78 2.41
C ALA A 624 6.64 -16.09 3.11
N ILE A 625 5.55 -16.84 3.39
CA ILE A 625 4.38 -16.33 4.14
C ILE A 625 4.81 -15.83 5.52
N THR A 626 5.57 -16.63 6.26
CA THR A 626 6.05 -16.26 7.60
C THR A 626 6.85 -14.95 7.57
N LEU A 627 7.79 -14.83 6.62
CA LEU A 627 8.61 -13.62 6.48
C LEU A 627 7.78 -12.39 6.07
N ALA A 628 6.83 -12.55 5.16
CA ALA A 628 5.93 -11.48 4.74
C ALA A 628 5.06 -10.98 5.91
N GLU A 629 4.55 -11.90 6.74
CA GLU A 629 3.79 -11.57 7.96
C GLU A 629 4.66 -10.83 8.98
N GLU A 630 5.88 -11.30 9.24
CA GLU A 630 6.83 -10.67 10.15
C GLU A 630 7.29 -9.26 9.72
N LEU A 631 7.26 -8.97 8.42
CA LEU A 631 7.57 -7.65 7.86
C LEU A 631 6.35 -6.72 7.82
N GLY A 632 5.15 -7.24 8.11
CA GLY A 632 3.89 -6.51 7.95
C GLY A 632 3.51 -6.26 6.49
N ALA A 633 4.07 -7.04 5.55
CA ALA A 633 3.79 -7.03 4.11
C ALA A 633 2.51 -7.83 3.79
N HIS A 634 1.40 -7.43 4.43
CA HIS A 634 0.16 -8.21 4.45
C HIS A 634 -0.50 -8.39 3.07
N SER A 635 -0.17 -7.60 2.04
CA SER A 635 -0.68 -7.82 0.67
C SER A 635 -0.09 -9.01 -0.04
N GLN A 636 1.13 -9.44 0.31
CA GLN A 636 1.77 -10.57 -0.36
C GLN A 636 1.21 -11.92 0.13
N VAL A 637 0.72 -11.93 1.37
CA VAL A 637 0.27 -13.14 2.07
C VAL A 637 -0.87 -13.86 1.34
N PRO A 638 -1.96 -13.21 0.88
CA PRO A 638 -3.03 -13.89 0.16
C PRO A 638 -2.54 -14.60 -1.11
N MET A 639 -1.67 -13.96 -1.90
CA MET A 639 -1.13 -14.56 -3.12
C MET A 639 -0.22 -15.76 -2.82
N LEU A 640 0.65 -15.64 -1.83
CA LEU A 640 1.51 -16.76 -1.41
C LEU A 640 0.69 -17.93 -0.85
N ARG A 641 -0.38 -17.65 -0.08
CA ARG A 641 -1.32 -18.68 0.39
C ARG A 641 -2.09 -19.33 -0.74
N ALA A 642 -2.53 -18.56 -1.74
CA ALA A 642 -3.19 -19.11 -2.93
C ALA A 642 -2.25 -20.02 -3.72
N ARG A 643 -0.96 -19.65 -3.86
CA ARG A 643 0.05 -20.52 -4.49
C ARG A 643 0.31 -21.79 -3.68
N LEU A 644 0.48 -21.69 -2.35
CA LEU A 644 0.60 -22.85 -1.46
C LEU A 644 -0.60 -23.80 -1.59
N ALA A 645 -1.82 -23.27 -1.56
CA ALA A 645 -3.03 -24.05 -1.76
C ALA A 645 -3.06 -24.71 -3.15
N GLY A 646 -2.65 -24.00 -4.20
CA GLY A 646 -2.48 -24.56 -5.54
C GLY A 646 -1.55 -25.77 -5.57
N VAL A 647 -0.38 -25.68 -4.90
CA VAL A 647 0.58 -26.79 -4.76
C VAL A 647 -0.03 -27.98 -4.04
N LEU A 648 -0.74 -27.75 -2.94
CA LEU A 648 -1.38 -28.81 -2.16
C LEU A 648 -2.46 -29.53 -2.99
N LEU A 649 -3.23 -28.80 -3.80
CA LEU A 649 -4.28 -29.36 -4.65
C LEU A 649 -3.75 -30.09 -5.90
N GLU A 650 -2.56 -29.72 -6.35
CA GLU A 650 -1.85 -30.35 -7.47
C GLU A 650 -1.19 -31.68 -7.08
N SER A 651 -0.89 -31.86 -5.78
CA SER A 651 -0.30 -33.07 -5.22
C SER A 651 -1.35 -34.18 -5.05
N ASP A 652 -0.98 -35.41 -5.42
CA ASP A 652 -1.73 -36.63 -5.07
C ASP A 652 -1.26 -37.23 -3.71
N ASP A 653 -0.27 -36.60 -3.07
CA ASP A 653 0.27 -36.98 -1.76
C ASP A 653 -0.39 -36.14 -0.65
N ASP A 654 -1.38 -36.73 0.02
CA ASP A 654 -2.09 -36.11 1.15
C ASP A 654 -1.17 -35.78 2.33
N SER A 655 0.04 -36.36 2.42
CA SER A 655 1.00 -36.07 3.50
C SER A 655 1.76 -34.75 3.31
N LEU A 656 1.58 -34.09 2.16
CA LEU A 656 2.21 -32.81 1.86
C LEU A 656 1.62 -31.65 2.70
N GLY A 657 0.34 -31.76 3.06
CA GLY A 657 -0.33 -30.82 3.94
C GLY A 657 0.12 -30.97 5.39
N GLU A 658 0.30 -29.84 6.09
CA GLU A 658 0.52 -29.82 7.53
C GLU A 658 -0.80 -29.84 8.31
N GLU A 659 -0.77 -30.21 9.59
CA GLU A 659 -1.97 -30.28 10.43
C GLU A 659 -2.65 -28.90 10.52
N GLY A 660 -3.91 -28.82 10.06
CA GLY A 660 -4.68 -27.58 10.01
C GLY A 660 -4.66 -26.85 8.65
N GLU A 661 -3.88 -27.32 7.68
CA GLU A 661 -3.93 -26.79 6.31
C GLU A 661 -5.06 -27.44 5.50
N ASP A 662 -6.07 -26.64 5.17
CA ASP A 662 -7.11 -26.98 4.20
C ASP A 662 -6.94 -26.09 2.97
N ALA A 663 -6.48 -26.67 1.87
CA ALA A 663 -6.15 -25.93 0.65
C ALA A 663 -7.39 -25.24 0.03
N GLU A 664 -8.57 -25.84 0.11
CA GLU A 664 -9.79 -25.20 -0.40
C GLU A 664 -10.19 -24.02 0.50
N ALA A 665 -10.12 -24.20 1.83
CA ALA A 665 -10.38 -23.11 2.78
C ALA A 665 -9.39 -21.94 2.60
N MET A 666 -8.09 -22.24 2.40
CA MET A 666 -7.07 -21.24 2.13
C MET A 666 -7.36 -20.42 0.87
N LEU A 667 -7.88 -21.05 -0.19
CA LEU A 667 -8.28 -20.31 -1.39
C LEU A 667 -9.50 -19.41 -1.13
N TYR A 668 -10.50 -19.89 -0.38
CA TYR A 668 -11.63 -19.03 0.02
C TYR A 668 -11.18 -17.86 0.89
N GLU A 669 -10.30 -18.09 1.86
CA GLU A 669 -9.70 -17.02 2.67
C GLU A 669 -8.91 -16.04 1.82
N ALA A 670 -8.15 -16.51 0.82
CA ALA A 670 -7.41 -15.64 -0.09
C ALA A 670 -8.34 -14.80 -0.99
N VAL A 671 -9.47 -15.36 -1.45
CA VAL A 671 -10.51 -14.60 -2.15
C VAL A 671 -11.11 -13.55 -1.23
N GLU A 672 -11.52 -13.94 -0.02
CA GLU A 672 -12.14 -13.03 0.95
C GLU A 672 -11.16 -11.91 1.37
N GLN A 673 -9.88 -12.24 1.57
CA GLN A 673 -8.83 -11.27 1.85
C GLN A 673 -8.55 -10.35 0.66
N GLY A 674 -8.55 -10.88 -0.56
CA GLY A 674 -8.38 -10.10 -1.79
C GLY A 674 -9.53 -9.13 -2.03
N GLU A 675 -10.78 -9.58 -1.87
CA GLU A 675 -11.99 -8.76 -1.91
C GLU A 675 -11.96 -7.68 -0.81
N ARG A 676 -11.59 -8.07 0.41
CA ARG A 676 -11.38 -7.12 1.50
C ARG A 676 -10.32 -6.10 1.10
N SER A 677 -9.17 -6.51 0.60
CA SER A 677 -8.10 -5.60 0.26
C SER A 677 -8.35 -4.82 -1.04
N GLY A 678 -9.49 -4.98 -1.73
CA GLY A 678 -9.77 -4.27 -2.99
C GLY A 678 -8.73 -4.51 -4.08
N GLY A 679 -8.02 -5.64 -4.02
CA GLY A 679 -6.85 -5.93 -4.84
C GLY A 679 -7.01 -7.20 -5.66
N ASP A 680 -6.22 -7.31 -6.72
CA ASP A 680 -6.24 -8.39 -7.71
C ASP A 680 -5.83 -9.77 -7.18
N THR A 681 -5.39 -9.87 -5.94
CA THR A 681 -4.87 -11.11 -5.30
C THR A 681 -5.92 -12.22 -5.24
N GLY A 682 -7.22 -11.88 -5.21
CA GLY A 682 -8.30 -12.87 -5.24
C GLY A 682 -8.42 -13.62 -6.57
N HIS A 683 -7.89 -13.11 -7.68
CA HIS A 683 -8.09 -13.73 -9.00
C HIS A 683 -7.41 -15.10 -9.14
N PHE A 684 -6.16 -15.22 -8.68
CA PHE A 684 -5.45 -16.50 -8.69
C PHE A 684 -6.15 -17.53 -7.80
N ALA A 685 -6.65 -17.10 -6.63
CA ALA A 685 -7.40 -17.96 -5.73
C ALA A 685 -8.71 -18.46 -6.35
N ARG A 686 -9.44 -17.61 -7.08
CA ARG A 686 -10.66 -18.01 -7.82
C ARG A 686 -10.37 -19.01 -8.93
N VAL A 687 -9.25 -18.87 -9.66
CA VAL A 687 -8.83 -19.86 -10.66
C VAL A 687 -8.59 -21.22 -10.00
N GLY A 688 -7.86 -21.23 -8.87
CA GLY A 688 -7.66 -22.43 -8.06
C GLY A 688 -8.96 -23.08 -7.59
N LEU A 689 -9.91 -22.28 -7.08
CA LEU A 689 -11.23 -22.77 -6.65
C LEU A 689 -12.02 -23.35 -7.82
N ALA A 690 -12.06 -22.65 -8.97
CA ALA A 690 -12.77 -23.14 -10.15
C ALA A 690 -12.25 -24.50 -10.62
N MET A 691 -10.92 -24.69 -10.60
CA MET A 691 -10.29 -25.98 -10.90
C MET A 691 -10.64 -27.04 -9.85
N ARG A 692 -10.51 -26.75 -8.55
CA ARG A 692 -10.83 -27.68 -7.46
C ARG A 692 -12.28 -28.15 -7.49
N LEU A 693 -13.21 -27.20 -7.51
CA LEU A 693 -14.65 -27.44 -7.52
C LEU A 693 -15.06 -28.22 -8.79
N GLY A 694 -14.48 -27.89 -9.94
CA GLY A 694 -14.69 -28.59 -11.20
C GLY A 694 -14.22 -30.06 -11.16
N ARG A 695 -13.09 -30.35 -10.52
CA ARG A 695 -12.60 -31.73 -10.32
C ARG A 695 -13.55 -32.56 -9.45
N GLU A 696 -14.07 -31.97 -8.37
CA GLU A 696 -15.03 -32.63 -7.47
C GLU A 696 -16.44 -32.79 -8.07
N GLY A 697 -16.70 -32.16 -9.23
CA GLY A 697 -18.02 -32.18 -9.88
C GLY A 697 -19.00 -31.14 -9.33
N ARG A 698 -18.54 -30.21 -8.49
CA ARG A 698 -19.30 -29.05 -7.97
C ARG A 698 -19.33 -27.93 -9.03
N VAL A 699 -19.86 -28.25 -10.21
CA VAL A 699 -19.75 -27.40 -11.43
C VAL A 699 -20.42 -26.03 -11.24
N GLU A 700 -21.57 -25.95 -10.58
CA GLU A 700 -22.26 -24.66 -10.40
C GLU A 700 -21.48 -23.71 -9.47
N GLU A 701 -20.90 -24.23 -8.38
CA GLU A 701 -20.02 -23.45 -7.49
C GLU A 701 -18.76 -22.98 -8.24
N ALA A 702 -18.18 -23.84 -9.10
CA ALA A 702 -17.06 -23.45 -9.97
C ALA A 702 -17.46 -22.33 -10.96
N ARG A 703 -18.67 -22.41 -11.53
CA ARG A 703 -19.21 -21.38 -12.44
C ARG A 703 -19.43 -20.04 -11.75
N GLU A 704 -19.75 -20.02 -10.45
CA GLU A 704 -19.82 -18.78 -9.67
C GLU A 704 -18.47 -18.08 -9.61
N GLN A 705 -17.38 -18.83 -9.40
CA GLN A 705 -16.03 -18.27 -9.39
C GLN A 705 -15.63 -17.71 -10.77
N ILE A 706 -15.95 -18.41 -11.86
CA ILE A 706 -15.72 -17.94 -13.22
C ILE A 706 -16.55 -16.70 -13.56
N ARG A 707 -17.82 -16.65 -13.13
CA ARG A 707 -18.69 -15.47 -13.31
C ARG A 707 -18.15 -14.26 -12.54
N ALA A 708 -17.68 -14.46 -11.31
CA ALA A 708 -17.04 -13.39 -10.53
C ALA A 708 -15.77 -12.88 -11.23
N LEU A 709 -14.89 -13.78 -11.70
CA LEU A 709 -13.73 -13.40 -12.50
C LEU A 709 -14.14 -12.59 -13.74
N ARG A 710 -15.11 -13.09 -14.52
CA ARG A 710 -15.56 -12.41 -15.75
C ARG A 710 -16.13 -11.02 -15.47
N GLY A 711 -16.94 -10.87 -14.42
CA GLY A 711 -17.49 -9.56 -14.02
C GLY A 711 -16.42 -8.53 -13.70
N THR A 712 -15.29 -8.95 -13.13
CA THR A 712 -14.14 -8.07 -12.87
C THR A 712 -13.37 -7.71 -14.14
N PHE A 713 -13.35 -8.60 -15.13
CA PHE A 713 -12.51 -8.49 -16.34
C PHE A 713 -13.25 -8.03 -17.60
N GLU A 714 -14.58 -7.88 -17.56
CA GLU A 714 -15.48 -7.71 -18.71
C GLU A 714 -15.20 -6.48 -19.60
N GLN A 715 -14.44 -5.52 -19.10
CA GLN A 715 -14.14 -4.27 -19.80
C GLN A 715 -12.64 -4.07 -20.13
N TRP A 716 -11.71 -4.78 -19.47
CA TRP A 716 -10.28 -4.37 -19.42
C TRP A 716 -9.25 -5.51 -19.46
N ALA A 717 -9.66 -6.78 -19.57
CA ALA A 717 -8.72 -7.90 -19.51
C ALA A 717 -7.80 -8.02 -20.74
N PRO A 718 -6.48 -8.18 -20.52
CA PRO A 718 -5.59 -8.74 -21.54
C PRO A 718 -6.16 -10.03 -22.13
N SER A 719 -6.00 -10.23 -23.43
CA SER A 719 -6.58 -11.34 -24.17
C SER A 719 -6.19 -12.73 -23.65
N PHE A 720 -5.02 -12.89 -23.02
CA PHE A 720 -4.64 -14.14 -22.34
C PHE A 720 -5.54 -14.47 -21.15
N PHE A 721 -5.98 -13.48 -20.36
CA PHE A 721 -6.90 -13.70 -19.24
C PHE A 721 -8.28 -14.12 -19.73
N CYS A 722 -8.80 -13.43 -20.77
CA CYS A 722 -10.04 -13.84 -21.42
C CYS A 722 -9.93 -15.28 -21.93
N GLY A 723 -8.84 -15.62 -22.61
CA GLY A 723 -8.57 -16.97 -23.07
C GLY A 723 -8.47 -18.01 -21.95
N MET A 724 -7.87 -17.66 -20.80
CA MET A 724 -7.83 -18.52 -19.62
C MET A 724 -9.22 -18.76 -19.03
N ILE A 725 -10.00 -17.69 -18.84
CA ILE A 725 -11.37 -17.75 -18.29
C ILE A 725 -12.28 -18.56 -19.22
N ASP A 726 -12.23 -18.30 -20.53
CA ASP A 726 -13.03 -19.03 -21.52
C ASP A 726 -12.60 -20.50 -21.64
N GLY A 727 -11.29 -20.79 -21.51
CA GLY A 727 -10.78 -22.15 -21.46
C GLY A 727 -11.26 -22.93 -20.23
N LEU A 728 -11.23 -22.30 -19.06
CA LEU A 728 -11.77 -22.87 -17.80
C LEU A 728 -13.28 -23.10 -17.88
N ASP A 729 -14.03 -22.13 -18.39
CA ASP A 729 -15.47 -22.24 -18.60
C ASP A 729 -15.80 -23.39 -19.59
N GLY A 730 -15.01 -23.52 -20.65
CA GLY A 730 -15.12 -24.63 -21.59
C GLY A 730 -14.79 -25.99 -20.95
N TYR A 731 -13.78 -26.05 -20.06
CA TYR A 731 -13.52 -27.23 -19.24
C TYR A 731 -14.72 -27.61 -18.37
N LEU A 732 -15.34 -26.64 -17.69
CA LEU A 732 -16.50 -26.88 -16.83
C LEU A 732 -17.70 -27.43 -17.63
N ASP A 733 -17.93 -26.96 -18.86
CA ASP A 733 -18.96 -27.53 -19.74
C ASP A 733 -18.68 -28.99 -20.11
N VAL A 734 -17.42 -29.34 -20.40
CA VAL A 734 -17.03 -30.74 -20.63
C VAL A 734 -17.29 -31.60 -19.40
N ARG A 735 -16.98 -31.08 -18.20
CA ARG A 735 -17.27 -31.76 -16.93
C ARG A 735 -18.77 -31.91 -16.65
N ALA A 736 -19.59 -30.95 -17.08
CA ALA A 736 -21.05 -30.99 -17.00
C ALA A 736 -21.70 -31.98 -17.99
N GLY A 737 -20.92 -32.59 -18.90
CA GLY A 737 -21.46 -33.48 -19.93
C GLY A 737 -21.96 -32.73 -21.18
N GLU A 738 -21.52 -31.49 -21.39
CA GLU A 738 -21.88 -30.65 -22.54
C GLU A 738 -20.68 -30.41 -23.49
N PRO A 739 -20.09 -31.47 -24.07
CA PRO A 739 -18.82 -31.35 -24.80
C PRO A 739 -18.89 -30.42 -26.02
N ARG A 740 -20.06 -30.24 -26.65
CA ARG A 740 -20.23 -29.29 -27.77
C ARG A 740 -20.15 -27.83 -27.30
N ALA A 741 -20.75 -27.50 -26.16
CA ALA A 741 -20.66 -26.15 -25.58
C ALA A 741 -19.22 -25.85 -25.16
N GLY A 742 -18.58 -26.82 -24.49
CA GLY A 742 -17.17 -26.72 -24.10
C GLY A 742 -16.22 -26.51 -25.28
N LEU A 743 -16.41 -27.25 -26.38
CA LEU A 743 -15.62 -27.07 -27.60
C LEU A 743 -15.72 -25.66 -28.19
N ALA A 744 -16.91 -25.05 -28.18
CA ALA A 744 -17.08 -23.70 -28.71
C ALA A 744 -16.23 -22.68 -27.92
N LYS A 745 -16.27 -22.76 -26.58
CA LYS A 745 -15.49 -21.88 -25.69
C LYS A 745 -13.98 -22.13 -25.79
N LEU A 746 -13.55 -23.40 -25.73
CA LEU A 746 -12.12 -23.79 -25.84
C LEU A 746 -11.50 -23.36 -27.18
N ARG A 747 -12.26 -23.42 -28.28
CA ARG A 747 -11.80 -22.93 -29.60
C ARG A 747 -11.62 -21.42 -29.62
N GLY A 748 -12.59 -20.68 -29.08
CA GLY A 748 -12.50 -19.22 -28.93
C GLY A 748 -11.26 -18.83 -28.11
N ALA A 749 -11.05 -19.53 -26.99
CA ALA A 749 -9.89 -19.37 -26.13
C ALA A 749 -8.57 -19.59 -26.88
N ILE A 750 -8.40 -20.76 -27.54
CA ILE A 750 -7.17 -21.07 -28.30
C ILE A 750 -6.93 -20.06 -29.43
N ALA A 751 -7.97 -19.70 -30.18
CA ALA A 751 -7.84 -18.74 -31.28
C ALA A 751 -7.44 -17.35 -30.79
N GLY A 752 -8.10 -16.83 -29.74
CA GLY A 752 -7.80 -15.53 -29.14
C GLY A 752 -6.36 -15.46 -28.63
N MET A 753 -5.94 -16.47 -27.87
CA MET A 753 -4.58 -16.56 -27.32
C MET A 753 -3.49 -16.69 -28.38
N ARG A 754 -3.79 -17.30 -29.53
CA ARG A 754 -2.84 -17.40 -30.65
C ARG A 754 -2.72 -16.12 -31.46
N SER A 755 -3.82 -15.37 -31.58
CA SER A 755 -3.81 -14.11 -32.32
C SER A 755 -3.13 -12.97 -31.58
N ASP A 756 -2.90 -13.12 -30.26
CA ASP A 756 -2.29 -12.09 -29.43
C ASP A 756 -0.79 -12.34 -29.18
N PRO A 757 0.10 -11.45 -29.66
CA PRO A 757 1.55 -11.59 -29.49
C PRO A 757 1.99 -11.66 -28.03
N LEU A 758 1.32 -10.94 -27.13
CA LEU A 758 1.67 -10.93 -25.72
C LEU A 758 1.36 -12.28 -25.07
N THR A 759 0.21 -12.87 -25.35
CA THR A 759 -0.18 -14.19 -24.85
C THR A 759 0.84 -15.26 -25.25
N GLN A 760 1.34 -15.21 -26.49
CA GLN A 760 2.36 -16.14 -26.99
C GLN A 760 3.71 -16.02 -26.27
N ILE A 761 3.97 -14.89 -25.59
CA ILE A 761 5.19 -14.65 -24.83
C ILE A 761 5.00 -15.04 -23.36
N VAL A 762 3.87 -14.63 -22.79
CA VAL A 762 3.65 -14.67 -21.33
C VAL A 762 3.01 -15.99 -20.88
N ALA A 763 2.21 -16.61 -21.74
CA ALA A 763 1.49 -17.84 -21.43
C ALA A 763 1.38 -18.83 -22.61
N PRO A 764 2.47 -19.11 -23.36
CA PRO A 764 2.43 -20.04 -24.51
C PRO A 764 1.94 -21.46 -24.14
N GLN A 765 2.20 -21.90 -22.91
CA GLN A 765 1.78 -23.18 -22.35
C GLN A 765 0.25 -23.36 -22.29
N MET A 766 -0.50 -22.28 -22.14
CA MET A 766 -1.96 -22.34 -21.96
C MET A 766 -2.65 -22.96 -23.17
N VAL A 767 -2.22 -22.60 -24.38
CA VAL A 767 -2.76 -23.16 -25.63
C VAL A 767 -2.57 -24.68 -25.67
N VAL A 768 -1.38 -25.15 -25.27
CA VAL A 768 -1.06 -26.57 -25.22
C VAL A 768 -1.94 -27.29 -24.20
N TRP A 769 -2.11 -26.72 -23.01
CA TRP A 769 -2.94 -27.33 -21.95
C TRP A 769 -4.40 -27.51 -22.38
N TRP A 770 -4.97 -26.56 -23.12
CA TRP A 770 -6.35 -26.69 -23.60
C TRP A 770 -6.54 -27.81 -24.63
N LEU A 771 -5.49 -28.26 -25.32
CA LEU A 771 -5.58 -29.37 -26.29
C LEU A 771 -6.05 -30.69 -25.63
N ALA A 772 -5.66 -30.97 -24.39
CA ALA A 772 -6.10 -32.16 -23.67
C ALA A 772 -7.61 -32.13 -23.37
N THR A 773 -8.13 -30.97 -22.95
CA THR A 773 -9.56 -30.76 -22.72
C THR A 773 -10.36 -30.80 -24.02
N VAL A 774 -9.82 -30.24 -25.12
CA VAL A 774 -10.43 -30.38 -26.45
C VAL A 774 -10.47 -31.84 -26.88
N ALA A 775 -9.40 -32.62 -26.65
CA ALA A 775 -9.39 -34.04 -26.98
C ALA A 775 -10.43 -34.85 -26.17
N GLU A 776 -10.62 -34.52 -24.89
CA GLU A 776 -11.69 -35.10 -24.06
C GLU A 776 -13.06 -34.78 -24.67
N ALA A 777 -13.32 -33.51 -24.99
CA ALA A 777 -14.57 -33.08 -25.57
C ALA A 777 -14.84 -33.71 -26.96
N MET A 778 -13.80 -33.83 -27.81
CA MET A 778 -13.86 -34.51 -29.10
C MET A 778 -14.23 -35.98 -28.95
N SER A 779 -13.64 -36.67 -27.97
CA SER A 779 -14.01 -38.06 -27.67
C SER A 779 -15.49 -38.16 -27.23
N GLY A 780 -15.97 -37.20 -26.43
CA GLY A 780 -17.37 -37.12 -25.99
C GLY A 780 -18.39 -36.91 -27.11
N ILE A 781 -17.97 -36.47 -28.31
CA ILE A 781 -18.83 -36.31 -29.49
C ILE A 781 -18.55 -37.36 -30.59
N GLY A 782 -17.83 -38.44 -30.27
CA GLY A 782 -17.53 -39.53 -31.23
C GLY A 782 -16.46 -39.18 -32.26
N ARG A 783 -15.52 -38.28 -31.92
CA ARG A 783 -14.37 -37.91 -32.75
C ARG A 783 -13.07 -38.40 -32.13
N ALA A 784 -13.06 -39.67 -31.74
CA ALA A 784 -11.90 -40.33 -31.14
C ALA A 784 -10.64 -40.25 -32.03
N ASP A 785 -10.79 -40.19 -33.36
CA ASP A 785 -9.68 -40.08 -34.31
C ASP A 785 -8.95 -38.73 -34.20
N THR A 786 -9.70 -37.64 -34.08
CA THR A 786 -9.16 -36.28 -33.84
C THR A 786 -8.59 -36.19 -32.43
N ALA A 787 -9.27 -36.75 -31.44
CA ALA A 787 -8.79 -36.78 -30.06
C ALA A 787 -7.42 -37.46 -29.94
N ALA A 788 -7.22 -38.63 -30.57
CA ALA A 788 -5.93 -39.33 -30.56
C ALA A 788 -4.78 -38.48 -31.14
N ARG A 789 -5.02 -37.78 -32.26
CA ARG A 789 -4.02 -36.86 -32.86
C ARG A 789 -3.72 -35.66 -31.96
N LEU A 790 -4.74 -35.05 -31.36
CA LEU A 790 -4.58 -33.93 -30.44
C LEU A 790 -3.79 -34.34 -29.19
N LEU A 791 -4.01 -35.55 -28.67
CA LEU A 791 -3.24 -36.08 -27.53
C LEU A 791 -1.76 -36.29 -27.89
N GLY A 792 -1.47 -36.78 -29.10
CA GLY A 792 -0.11 -36.90 -29.60
C GLY A 792 0.60 -35.55 -29.72
N ALA A 793 -0.08 -34.55 -30.29
CA ALA A 793 0.43 -33.19 -30.38
C ALA A 793 0.66 -32.59 -28.99
N TYR A 794 -0.31 -32.74 -28.08
CA TYR A 794 -0.22 -32.30 -26.69
C TYR A 794 0.99 -32.90 -25.96
N ASP A 795 1.19 -34.22 -26.03
CA ASP A 795 2.26 -34.89 -25.28
C ASP A 795 3.67 -34.50 -25.77
N VAL A 796 3.84 -34.17 -27.06
CA VAL A 796 5.10 -33.62 -27.60
C VAL A 796 5.27 -32.16 -27.24
N GLN A 797 4.22 -31.35 -27.41
CA GLN A 797 4.31 -29.89 -27.24
C GLN A 797 4.38 -29.45 -25.78
N ARG A 798 3.97 -30.29 -24.82
CA ARG A 798 4.04 -29.96 -23.39
C ARG A 798 5.43 -30.14 -22.78
N GLU A 799 6.30 -30.95 -23.39
CA GLU A 799 7.61 -31.33 -22.83
C GLU A 799 8.47 -30.12 -22.40
N PRO A 800 8.55 -29.02 -23.16
CA PRO A 800 9.38 -27.87 -22.79
C PRO A 800 8.89 -27.07 -21.57
N PHE A 801 7.67 -27.29 -21.11
CA PHE A 801 7.00 -26.51 -20.06
C PHE A 801 7.01 -27.16 -18.68
N GLY A 802 7.62 -28.35 -18.55
CA GLY A 802 7.77 -29.05 -17.27
C GLY A 802 6.44 -29.63 -16.76
N ASN A 803 6.11 -29.33 -15.51
CA ASN A 803 4.92 -29.83 -14.82
C ASN A 803 3.64 -29.31 -15.48
N VAL A 804 2.66 -30.20 -15.59
CA VAL A 804 1.37 -29.93 -16.23
C VAL A 804 0.29 -30.00 -15.17
N PRO A 805 -0.64 -29.03 -15.07
CA PRO A 805 -1.72 -29.09 -14.09
C PRO A 805 -2.47 -30.43 -14.07
N VAL A 806 -2.85 -30.89 -12.88
CA VAL A 806 -3.52 -32.17 -12.63
C VAL A 806 -4.80 -32.30 -13.43
N VAL A 807 -5.56 -31.20 -13.54
CA VAL A 807 -6.78 -31.12 -14.35
C VAL A 807 -6.50 -31.54 -15.80
N THR A 808 -5.43 -31.01 -16.39
CA THR A 808 -5.02 -31.32 -17.77
C THR A 808 -4.57 -32.77 -17.91
N ARG A 809 -3.81 -33.30 -16.95
CA ARG A 809 -3.40 -34.72 -16.92
C ARG A 809 -4.61 -35.65 -16.89
N GLU A 810 -5.59 -35.34 -16.03
CA GLU A 810 -6.81 -36.12 -15.94
C GLU A 810 -7.66 -36.04 -17.22
N CYS A 811 -7.78 -34.85 -17.84
CA CYS A 811 -8.47 -34.68 -19.12
C CYS A 811 -7.82 -35.54 -20.21
N ARG A 812 -6.50 -35.48 -20.31
CA ARG A 812 -5.68 -36.30 -21.22
C ARG A 812 -5.97 -37.78 -21.01
N ASP A 813 -5.97 -38.26 -19.77
CA ASP A 813 -6.18 -39.67 -19.47
C ASP A 813 -7.62 -40.14 -19.72
N ARG A 814 -8.62 -39.30 -19.45
CA ARG A 814 -10.01 -39.57 -19.82
C ARG A 814 -10.17 -39.65 -21.34
N ALA A 815 -9.62 -38.68 -22.07
CA ALA A 815 -9.62 -38.67 -23.53
C ALA A 815 -8.94 -39.91 -24.12
N ALA A 816 -7.77 -40.29 -23.61
CA ALA A 816 -7.03 -41.46 -24.09
C ALA A 816 -7.80 -42.76 -23.85
N ARG A 817 -8.45 -42.92 -22.68
CA ARG A 817 -9.30 -44.09 -22.39
C ARG A 817 -10.52 -44.16 -23.32
N ALA A 818 -11.20 -43.03 -23.53
CA ALA A 818 -12.35 -42.96 -24.43
C ALA A 818 -11.95 -43.28 -25.87
N ALA A 819 -10.89 -42.66 -26.38
CA ALA A 819 -10.40 -42.87 -27.73
C ALA A 819 -9.93 -44.32 -27.98
N ARG A 820 -9.21 -44.94 -27.02
CA ARG A 820 -8.83 -46.36 -27.12
C ARG A 820 -10.05 -47.30 -27.11
N THR A 821 -11.06 -46.98 -26.32
CA THR A 821 -12.30 -47.78 -26.25
C THR A 821 -13.04 -47.77 -27.60
N GLU A 822 -13.04 -46.63 -28.30
CA GLU A 822 -13.73 -46.48 -29.58
C GLU A 822 -12.92 -46.99 -30.79
N LEU A 823 -11.61 -46.70 -30.83
CA LEU A 823 -10.75 -47.01 -31.99
C LEU A 823 -10.03 -48.35 -31.90
N GLY A 824 -9.82 -48.87 -30.69
CA GLY A 824 -8.87 -49.93 -30.39
C GLY A 824 -7.40 -49.45 -30.39
N ASP A 825 -6.55 -50.16 -29.65
CA ASP A 825 -5.17 -49.74 -29.35
C ASP A 825 -4.31 -49.48 -30.60
N THR A 826 -4.38 -50.36 -31.61
CA THR A 826 -3.53 -50.25 -32.81
C THR A 826 -3.85 -48.99 -33.62
N VAL A 827 -5.13 -48.63 -33.75
CA VAL A 827 -5.54 -47.44 -34.50
C VAL A 827 -5.21 -46.19 -33.69
N TYR A 828 -5.46 -46.22 -32.37
CA TYR A 828 -5.09 -45.15 -31.46
C TYR A 828 -3.60 -44.82 -31.53
N GLU A 829 -2.70 -45.80 -31.36
CA GLU A 829 -1.26 -45.56 -31.32
C GLU A 829 -0.73 -44.97 -32.64
N ARG A 830 -1.30 -45.37 -33.78
CA ARG A 830 -0.96 -44.79 -35.09
C ARG A 830 -1.38 -43.32 -35.18
N LEU A 831 -2.61 -42.99 -34.79
CA LEU A 831 -3.13 -41.63 -34.86
C LEU A 831 -2.47 -40.71 -33.83
N TYR A 832 -2.16 -41.24 -32.65
CA TYR A 832 -1.36 -40.56 -31.63
C TYR A 832 0.04 -40.23 -32.16
N ALA A 833 0.73 -41.19 -32.79
CA ALA A 833 2.03 -40.94 -33.41
C ALA A 833 1.96 -39.92 -34.57
N GLU A 834 0.90 -39.95 -35.38
CA GLU A 834 0.63 -38.93 -36.42
C GLU A 834 0.48 -37.53 -35.80
N GLY A 835 -0.26 -37.45 -34.68
CA GLY A 835 -0.44 -36.24 -33.90
C GLY A 835 0.86 -35.64 -33.36
N GLY A 836 1.79 -36.47 -32.90
CA GLY A 836 3.10 -36.03 -32.41
C GLY A 836 3.97 -35.33 -33.47
N GLY A 837 3.63 -35.46 -34.75
CA GLY A 837 4.28 -34.73 -35.85
C GLY A 837 3.68 -33.36 -36.16
N LEU A 838 2.58 -32.97 -35.51
CA LEU A 838 1.90 -31.70 -35.78
C LEU A 838 2.63 -30.54 -35.12
N THR A 839 2.82 -29.46 -35.87
CA THR A 839 3.20 -28.15 -35.33
C THR A 839 2.11 -27.59 -34.41
N PRO A 840 2.42 -26.63 -33.51
CA PRO A 840 1.41 -25.96 -32.68
C PRO A 840 0.27 -25.35 -33.52
N ASP A 841 0.60 -24.81 -34.69
CA ASP A 841 -0.38 -24.21 -35.61
C ASP A 841 -1.31 -25.25 -36.23
N GLU A 842 -0.77 -26.40 -36.65
CA GLU A 842 -1.57 -27.50 -37.18
C GLU A 842 -2.45 -28.14 -36.11
N ALA A 843 -1.93 -28.32 -34.89
CA ALA A 843 -2.67 -28.87 -33.76
C ALA A 843 -3.83 -27.95 -33.35
N ALA A 844 -3.60 -26.64 -33.26
CA ALA A 844 -4.65 -25.66 -32.97
C ALA A 844 -5.68 -25.56 -34.11
N THR A 845 -5.25 -25.69 -35.37
CA THR A 845 -6.18 -25.75 -36.51
C THR A 845 -7.04 -27.02 -36.45
N LEU A 846 -6.44 -28.16 -36.12
CA LEU A 846 -7.13 -29.43 -35.93
C LEU A 846 -8.18 -29.33 -34.81
N ALA A 847 -7.85 -28.67 -33.68
CA ALA A 847 -8.78 -28.38 -32.60
C ALA A 847 -9.97 -27.50 -33.06
N GLY A 848 -9.75 -26.63 -34.04
CA GLY A 848 -10.75 -25.74 -34.64
C GLY A 848 -11.63 -26.37 -35.74
N THR A 849 -11.37 -27.61 -36.17
CA THR A 849 -12.14 -28.22 -37.27
C THR A 849 -13.62 -28.48 -36.91
N HIS A 850 -14.53 -28.03 -37.78
CA HIS A 850 -15.99 -28.22 -37.68
C HIS A 850 -16.44 -29.56 -38.27
N ASP A 851 -17.49 -30.15 -37.71
CA ASP A 851 -18.65 -30.52 -38.54
C ASP A 851 -19.97 -30.59 -37.74
N ASP A 852 -20.99 -29.90 -38.25
CA ASP A 852 -22.40 -29.99 -37.85
C ASP A 852 -23.03 -31.23 -38.49
N GLY A 853 -22.84 -32.40 -37.88
CA GLY A 853 -23.67 -33.57 -38.20
C GLY A 853 -25.05 -33.43 -37.52
N PRO A 854 -26.18 -33.66 -38.22
CA PRO A 854 -27.51 -33.47 -37.64
C PRO A 854 -27.71 -34.38 -36.43
N ALA A 855 -28.42 -33.86 -35.44
CA ALA A 855 -29.06 -34.68 -34.42
C ALA A 855 -30.13 -35.54 -35.09
N ASP A 856 -29.73 -36.70 -35.63
CA ASP A 856 -30.65 -37.71 -36.15
C ASP A 856 -30.60 -38.95 -35.25
N GLY A 857 -31.77 -39.28 -34.68
CA GLY A 857 -31.99 -40.47 -33.89
C GLY A 857 -33.31 -40.42 -33.14
N THR A 858 -34.40 -40.53 -33.90
CA THR A 858 -35.77 -41.00 -33.54
C THR A 858 -35.96 -41.66 -32.18
#